data_AF-A0A3B3ZCG1-F1
#
_entry.id   AF-A0A3B3ZCG1-F1
#
_cell.length_a   1.000
_cell.length_b   1.000
_cell.length_c   1.000
_cell.angle_alpha   90.00
_cell.angle_beta   90.00
_cell.angle_gamma   90.00
#
_symmetry.space_group_name_H-M   'P 1'
#
loop_
_entity.id
_entity.type
_entity.pdbx_description
1 polymer ?
#
loop_
_entity_poly.entity_id
_entity_poly.type
_entity_poly.pdbx_seq_one_letter_code
_entity_poly.pdbx_strand_id
1 'polypeptide(L)'
;ISRVLDEQEAVQKRTFTKWINSHLAKHKPPLEVNDLFEDIKDGVKLLALLEVLSGQRLPCEQGRQLKRIHWVSNIGTALKFLEGRKIKLVNIHATDVADGRPSIVLGLMWTIILYFQIEELTSNLPALQALSNSNSSVESTPGSETGSPPMKRKVVNKYPGNAKKALLRWVQSSAAQYHGIEVKDFGPSWRSGVAFESLVHAIRPDLVDMELVRRRGNRENLEEAFSLAENELGIPRLLDPEDVDVDKPDEKSIMTYVAQFLKHYPNPHSETDGHHDELLLGSIPTFALSVPREERKMLRELKVFLDQLERDVLRAQGAEGNLTDKYQAFKSFRVQYEMKKKQTDPLLQPVSRDGKLSVDQALVKQAWDRVSARLLEWHIHLDKSLPGPLGVIGAWLHRAEMALRDDIPIHHAHEETANVIHRKLEQHTEILKSLEPHRQTFQQIHRDRSVNGVPVPPEQLQDMAERFNFVSTSCHGHLIKMEFWEMKYRLLSFLFLAESKLKTWIIKYGRRDSVELLLQNYLTFIENYRFFDQYDIIFSALKQSAEVYVRSDSTIDEAEGVSRFLNETTAQWKHLALEVRSVRSMLEEVISNWDKYSSTVASLQAWLEDAELMLNQSETVKRDFFRNLSHWIQQHMDMNDAGNFLIETCDETVSRDLKQQLLLLNGRWRELFVKVKHYARADEVDKLRQDYHDGINTLKMFMDATDEKMTAPIQVSFLNVRAFTQDVEVIA
;
A
#
# COMPACT_ATOMS: atom_id res chain seq x y z
N ILE A 1 -6.59 -26.31 26.49
CA ILE A 1 -6.25 -25.34 25.43
C ILE A 1 -6.80 -23.95 25.79
N SER A 2 -8.10 -23.79 26.09
CA SER A 2 -8.67 -22.48 26.52
C SER A 2 -7.92 -21.82 27.69
N ARG A 3 -7.75 -22.53 28.82
CA ARG A 3 -7.11 -21.98 30.02
C ARG A 3 -5.67 -21.46 29.80
N VAL A 4 -4.89 -22.12 28.94
CA VAL A 4 -3.51 -21.71 28.64
C VAL A 4 -3.47 -20.46 27.76
N LEU A 5 -4.44 -20.31 26.85
CA LEU A 5 -4.58 -19.10 26.03
C LEU A 5 -5.00 -17.90 26.89
N ASP A 6 -5.93 -18.12 27.83
CA ASP A 6 -6.39 -17.07 28.75
C ASP A 6 -5.27 -16.58 29.69
N GLU A 7 -4.41 -17.49 30.17
CA GLU A 7 -3.24 -17.15 31.00
C GLU A 7 -2.18 -16.38 30.19
N GLN A 8 -1.89 -16.77 28.94
CA GLN A 8 -0.95 -16.02 28.07
C GLN A 8 -1.49 -14.64 27.69
N GLU A 9 -2.81 -14.51 27.46
CA GLU A 9 -3.45 -13.23 27.19
C GLU A 9 -3.31 -12.27 28.37
N ALA A 10 -3.47 -12.78 29.60
CA ALA A 10 -3.31 -11.99 30.82
C ALA A 10 -1.87 -11.50 31.02
N VAL A 11 -0.88 -12.36 30.74
CA VAL A 11 0.56 -11.98 30.80
C VAL A 11 0.89 -10.93 29.75
N GLN A 12 0.42 -11.09 28.51
CA GLN A 12 0.59 -10.08 27.46
C GLN A 12 -0.05 -8.75 27.84
N LYS A 13 -1.27 -8.77 28.39
CA LYS A 13 -1.96 -7.57 28.86
C LYS A 13 -1.12 -6.83 29.90
N ARG A 14 -0.61 -7.51 30.94
CA ARG A 14 0.24 -6.89 31.97
C ARG A 14 1.53 -6.32 31.38
N THR A 15 2.24 -7.13 30.60
CA THR A 15 3.55 -6.75 30.01
C THR A 15 3.41 -5.55 29.07
N PHE A 16 2.42 -5.58 28.18
CA PHE A 16 2.17 -4.49 27.24
C PHE A 16 1.67 -3.23 27.95
N THR A 17 0.86 -3.37 29.01
CA THR A 17 0.44 -2.20 29.81
C THR A 17 1.64 -1.51 30.46
N LYS A 18 2.51 -2.27 31.14
CA LYS A 18 3.75 -1.72 31.73
C LYS A 18 4.64 -1.08 30.65
N TRP A 19 4.75 -1.71 29.48
CA TRP A 19 5.49 -1.17 28.35
C TRP A 19 4.93 0.16 27.85
N ILE A 20 3.62 0.24 27.62
CA ILE A 20 2.94 1.47 27.17
C ILE A 20 3.16 2.58 28.19
N ASN A 21 3.00 2.31 29.49
CA ASN A 21 3.20 3.28 30.55
C ASN A 21 4.64 3.79 30.62
N SER A 22 5.64 2.95 30.33
CA SER A 22 7.05 3.39 30.26
C SER A 22 7.33 4.44 29.18
N HIS A 23 6.49 4.49 28.13
CA HIS A 23 6.55 5.51 27.07
C HIS A 23 5.61 6.68 27.35
N LEU A 24 4.37 6.42 27.77
CA LEU A 24 3.39 7.47 28.06
C LEU A 24 3.79 8.36 29.25
N ALA A 25 4.62 7.87 30.17
CA ALA A 25 5.25 8.70 31.19
C ALA A 25 6.10 9.86 30.61
N LYS A 26 6.58 9.72 29.36
CA LYS A 26 7.36 10.74 28.64
C LYS A 26 6.47 11.73 27.87
N HIS A 27 5.17 11.44 27.71
CA HIS A 27 4.22 12.36 27.10
C HIS A 27 4.00 13.59 28.00
N LYS A 28 3.62 14.72 27.40
CA LYS A 28 3.35 15.97 28.12
C LYS A 28 1.91 16.45 27.85
N PRO A 29 0.99 16.40 28.84
CA PRO A 29 1.16 15.86 30.20
C PRO A 29 1.30 14.33 30.20
N PRO A 30 1.91 13.72 31.24
CA PRO A 30 2.04 12.26 31.34
C PRO A 30 0.67 11.59 31.31
N LEU A 31 0.61 10.44 30.64
CA LEU A 31 -0.60 9.61 30.57
C LEU A 31 -0.29 8.21 31.11
N GLU A 32 -1.32 7.53 31.59
CA GLU A 32 -1.22 6.18 32.14
C GLU A 32 -2.39 5.33 31.67
N VAL A 33 -2.11 4.06 31.39
CA VAL A 33 -3.08 3.00 31.08
C VAL A 33 -3.20 2.11 32.30
N ASN A 34 -4.41 1.97 32.84
CA ASN A 34 -4.71 1.09 33.97
C ASN A 34 -5.28 -0.24 33.48
N ASP A 35 -6.29 -0.18 32.59
CA ASP A 35 -6.82 -1.34 31.91
C ASP A 35 -6.66 -1.17 30.39
N LEU A 36 -5.69 -1.87 29.81
CA LEU A 36 -5.40 -1.80 28.37
C LEU A 36 -6.62 -1.96 27.46
N PHE A 37 -7.58 -2.81 27.81
CA PHE A 37 -8.71 -3.09 26.93
C PHE A 37 -9.79 -2.00 27.00
N GLU A 38 -9.87 -1.28 28.13
CA GLU A 38 -10.81 -0.17 28.28
C GLU A 38 -10.19 1.17 27.90
N ASP A 39 -8.96 1.43 28.36
CA ASP A 39 -8.29 2.72 28.25
C ASP A 39 -7.82 3.07 26.84
N ILE A 40 -7.76 2.09 25.92
CA ILE A 40 -7.34 2.28 24.53
C ILE A 40 -8.52 2.60 23.59
N LYS A 41 -9.76 2.35 24.04
CA LYS A 41 -10.97 2.35 23.18
C LYS A 41 -11.25 3.68 22.52
N ASP A 42 -10.92 4.80 23.18
CA ASP A 42 -11.13 6.14 22.63
C ASP A 42 -10.07 6.59 21.61
N GLY A 43 -9.01 5.79 21.44
CA GLY A 43 -7.88 6.06 20.55
C GLY A 43 -6.92 7.15 21.02
N VAL A 44 -7.19 7.84 22.12
CA VAL A 44 -6.38 9.00 22.56
C VAL A 44 -5.03 8.53 23.07
N LYS A 45 -5.00 7.55 23.98
CA LYS A 45 -3.74 6.99 24.52
C LYS A 45 -2.94 6.25 23.43
N LEU A 46 -3.63 5.66 22.45
CA LEU A 46 -3.01 5.02 21.29
C LEU A 46 -2.26 6.04 20.41
N LEU A 47 -2.92 7.16 20.09
CA LEU A 47 -2.29 8.24 19.33
C LEU A 47 -1.11 8.83 20.10
N ALA A 48 -1.29 9.16 21.38
CA ALA A 48 -0.22 9.69 22.23
C ALA A 48 1.00 8.76 22.29
N LEU A 49 0.78 7.43 22.39
CA LEU A 49 1.85 6.44 22.33
C LEU A 49 2.60 6.50 21.01
N LEU A 50 1.89 6.55 19.88
CA LEU A 50 2.51 6.66 18.55
C LEU A 50 3.26 7.98 18.38
N GLU A 51 2.77 9.08 18.95
CA GLU A 51 3.50 10.36 18.95
C GLU A 51 4.82 10.26 19.72
N VAL A 52 4.82 9.65 20.91
CA VAL A 52 6.03 9.45 21.72
C VAL A 52 7.03 8.54 21.00
N LEU A 53 6.57 7.44 20.41
CA LEU A 53 7.44 6.48 19.71
C LEU A 53 8.00 7.05 18.41
N SER A 54 7.22 7.85 17.68
CA SER A 54 7.60 8.33 16.36
C SER A 54 8.22 9.73 16.34
N GLY A 55 8.05 10.50 17.42
CA GLY A 55 8.40 11.92 17.50
C GLY A 55 7.51 12.84 16.66
N GLN A 56 6.43 12.33 16.06
CA GLN A 56 5.54 13.10 15.18
C GLN A 56 4.19 13.36 15.84
N ARG A 57 3.64 14.57 15.67
CA ARG A 57 2.30 14.90 16.14
C ARG A 57 1.24 14.32 15.20
N LEU A 58 0.19 13.74 15.76
CA LEU A 58 -0.89 13.08 15.05
C LEU A 58 -2.22 13.83 15.28
N PRO A 59 -3.08 13.97 14.25
CA PRO A 59 -4.41 14.51 14.42
C PRO A 59 -5.21 13.68 15.43
N CYS A 60 -5.79 14.34 16.42
CA CYS A 60 -6.61 13.71 17.45
C CYS A 60 -7.90 14.51 17.60
N GLU A 61 -9.04 13.84 17.48
CA GLU A 61 -10.35 14.41 17.80
C GLU A 61 -10.42 14.66 19.31
N GLN A 62 -10.62 15.93 19.69
CA GLN A 62 -10.66 16.40 21.08
C GLN A 62 -12.06 16.89 21.45
N GLY A 63 -12.52 16.60 22.67
CA GLY A 63 -13.79 17.11 23.16
C GLY A 63 -14.10 16.69 24.61
N ARG A 64 -14.97 17.44 25.30
CA ARG A 64 -15.34 17.17 26.71
C ARG A 64 -16.03 15.81 26.91
N GLN A 65 -16.67 15.26 25.88
CA GLN A 65 -17.23 13.90 25.86
C GLN A 65 -17.05 13.28 24.47
N LEU A 66 -16.07 12.38 24.33
CA LEU A 66 -15.88 11.62 23.11
C LEU A 66 -16.97 10.55 23.00
N LYS A 67 -17.65 10.49 21.85
CA LYS A 67 -18.60 9.43 21.50
C LYS A 67 -17.89 8.38 20.66
N ARG A 68 -18.48 7.18 20.56
CA ARG A 68 -17.94 6.04 19.80
C ARG A 68 -17.49 6.38 18.37
N ILE A 69 -18.17 7.29 17.67
CA ILE A 69 -17.74 7.71 16.33
C ILE A 69 -16.38 8.43 16.34
N HIS A 70 -16.09 9.24 17.36
CA HIS A 70 -14.79 9.89 17.55
C HIS A 70 -13.71 8.87 17.94
N TRP A 71 -14.07 7.85 18.73
CA TRP A 71 -13.18 6.76 19.10
C TRP A 71 -12.68 6.01 17.87
N VAL A 72 -13.62 5.60 17.00
CA VAL A 72 -13.31 4.92 15.74
C VAL A 72 -12.49 5.82 14.81
N SER A 73 -12.78 7.14 14.78
CA SER A 73 -11.98 8.11 14.02
C SER A 73 -10.53 8.19 14.51
N ASN A 74 -10.31 8.37 15.81
CA ASN A 74 -8.98 8.44 16.43
C ASN A 74 -8.17 7.17 16.18
N ILE A 75 -8.79 6.01 16.39
CA ILE A 75 -8.15 4.72 16.09
C ILE A 75 -7.88 4.61 14.59
N GLY A 76 -8.82 5.02 13.73
CA GLY A 76 -8.63 5.06 12.28
C GLY A 76 -7.41 5.90 11.86
N THR A 77 -7.18 7.04 12.52
CA THR A 77 -5.97 7.85 12.32
C THR A 77 -4.70 7.10 12.74
N ALA A 78 -4.72 6.41 13.88
CA ALA A 78 -3.59 5.59 14.33
C ALA A 78 -3.28 4.44 13.35
N LEU A 79 -4.30 3.73 12.86
CA LEU A 79 -4.11 2.64 11.90
C LEU A 79 -3.58 3.15 10.55
N LYS A 80 -4.13 4.25 10.02
CA LYS A 80 -3.61 4.90 8.79
C LYS A 80 -2.16 5.33 8.93
N PHE A 81 -1.76 5.83 10.10
CA PHE A 81 -0.37 6.19 10.37
C PHE A 81 0.56 4.97 10.29
N LEU A 82 0.17 3.83 10.88
CA LEU A 82 0.93 2.58 10.81
C LEU A 82 1.01 2.06 9.37
N GLU A 83 -0.10 2.08 8.62
CA GLU A 83 -0.14 1.70 7.20
C GLU A 83 0.74 2.60 6.33
N GLY A 84 0.75 3.92 6.59
CA GLY A 84 1.63 4.88 5.93
C GLY A 84 3.12 4.57 6.11
N ARG A 85 3.50 3.93 7.23
CA ARG A 85 4.85 3.41 7.49
C ARG A 85 5.09 2.00 6.93
N LYS A 86 4.17 1.50 6.09
CA LYS A 86 4.17 0.17 5.47
C LYS A 86 4.10 -0.99 6.47
N ILE A 87 3.49 -0.77 7.63
CA ILE A 87 3.23 -1.80 8.63
C ILE A 87 1.95 -2.55 8.23
N LYS A 88 2.02 -3.89 8.13
CA LYS A 88 0.86 -4.71 7.77
C LYS A 88 -0.04 -4.94 8.98
N LEU A 89 -1.28 -4.50 8.88
CA LEU A 89 -2.33 -4.76 9.86
C LEU A 89 -3.22 -5.89 9.36
N VAL A 90 -3.00 -7.12 9.85
CA VAL A 90 -3.80 -8.28 9.45
C VAL A 90 -4.95 -8.47 10.43
N ASN A 91 -6.19 -8.34 9.95
CA ASN A 91 -7.42 -8.51 10.73
C ASN A 91 -7.54 -7.57 11.96
N ILE A 92 -7.02 -6.35 11.86
CA ILE A 92 -7.16 -5.31 12.89
C ILE A 92 -7.98 -4.16 12.29
N HIS A 93 -9.21 -4.00 12.74
CA HIS A 93 -10.10 -2.90 12.32
C HIS A 93 -10.36 -1.91 13.45
N ALA A 94 -10.60 -0.65 13.10
CA ALA A 94 -10.77 0.42 14.08
C ALA A 94 -11.98 0.20 15.02
N THR A 95 -13.07 -0.37 14.51
CA THR A 95 -14.28 -0.69 15.29
C THR A 95 -14.01 -1.68 16.41
N ASP A 96 -13.14 -2.65 16.14
CA ASP A 96 -12.83 -3.76 17.04
C ASP A 96 -11.94 -3.36 18.20
N VAL A 97 -11.02 -2.43 17.93
CA VAL A 97 -10.19 -1.80 18.95
C VAL A 97 -11.04 -0.85 19.79
N ALA A 98 -12.00 -0.13 19.18
CA ALA A 98 -12.96 0.72 19.89
C ALA A 98 -13.94 -0.09 20.78
N ASP A 99 -14.14 -1.37 20.45
CA ASP A 99 -14.87 -2.34 21.29
C ASP A 99 -14.02 -2.95 22.40
N GLY A 100 -12.70 -2.73 22.40
CA GLY A 100 -11.80 -3.30 23.40
C GLY A 100 -11.62 -4.80 23.26
N ARG A 101 -11.76 -5.37 22.05
CA ARG A 101 -11.63 -6.83 21.82
C ARG A 101 -10.21 -7.30 22.19
N PRO A 102 -10.02 -8.14 23.23
CA PRO A 102 -8.69 -8.43 23.81
C PRO A 102 -7.64 -8.89 22.81
N SER A 103 -7.94 -9.92 22.02
CA SER A 103 -7.00 -10.50 21.04
C SER A 103 -6.56 -9.51 19.95
N ILE A 104 -7.42 -8.56 19.59
CA ILE A 104 -7.14 -7.55 18.57
C ILE A 104 -6.34 -6.39 19.15
N VAL A 105 -6.70 -5.95 20.37
CA VAL A 105 -5.92 -4.92 21.08
C VAL A 105 -4.49 -5.42 21.32
N LEU A 106 -4.32 -6.65 21.82
CA LEU A 106 -2.99 -7.26 21.99
C LEU A 106 -2.27 -7.47 20.65
N GLY A 107 -2.99 -7.87 19.60
CA GLY A 107 -2.45 -7.99 18.25
C GLY A 107 -1.91 -6.66 17.70
N LEU A 108 -2.63 -5.56 17.94
CA LEU A 108 -2.21 -4.22 17.58
C LEU A 108 -1.01 -3.76 18.39
N MET A 109 -1.05 -3.93 19.72
CA MET A 109 0.06 -3.53 20.60
C MET A 109 1.34 -4.30 20.25
N TRP A 110 1.22 -5.61 20.01
CA TRP A 110 2.33 -6.42 19.53
C TRP A 110 2.90 -5.91 18.20
N THR A 111 2.04 -5.56 17.24
CA THR A 111 2.49 -5.01 15.96
C THR A 111 3.30 -3.71 16.16
N ILE A 112 2.86 -2.85 17.08
CA ILE A 112 3.55 -1.60 17.42
C ILE A 112 4.89 -1.87 18.11
N ILE A 113 4.92 -2.75 19.12
CA ILE A 113 6.13 -3.14 19.84
C ILE A 113 7.15 -3.79 18.89
N LEU A 114 6.68 -4.73 18.07
CA LEU A 114 7.52 -5.43 17.11
C LEU A 114 8.19 -4.43 16.16
N TYR A 115 7.46 -3.42 15.67
CA TYR A 115 8.02 -2.45 14.74
C TYR A 115 8.92 -1.40 15.41
N PHE A 116 8.37 -0.64 16.37
CA PHE A 116 9.03 0.53 16.98
C PHE A 116 10.07 0.19 18.04
N GLN A 117 10.10 -1.04 18.54
CA GLN A 117 11.12 -1.46 19.48
C GLN A 117 11.97 -2.56 18.88
N ILE A 118 11.40 -3.70 18.50
CA ILE A 118 12.22 -4.89 18.20
C ILE A 118 12.86 -4.79 16.82
N GLU A 119 12.09 -4.51 15.77
CA GLU A 119 12.60 -4.36 14.40
C GLU A 119 13.55 -3.18 14.29
N GLU A 120 13.21 -2.04 14.90
CA GLU A 120 14.09 -0.88 14.94
C GLU A 120 15.43 -1.21 15.62
N LEU A 121 15.43 -1.78 16.83
CA LEU A 121 16.66 -2.14 17.55
C LEU A 121 17.46 -3.23 16.83
N THR A 122 16.80 -4.28 16.35
CA THR A 122 17.48 -5.41 15.71
C THR A 122 17.95 -5.12 14.29
N SER A 123 17.33 -4.16 13.59
CA SER A 123 17.83 -3.67 12.31
C SER A 123 19.17 -2.93 12.45
N ASN A 124 19.43 -2.39 13.64
CA ASN A 124 20.63 -1.61 13.97
C ASN A 124 21.77 -2.46 14.59
N LEU A 125 21.58 -3.77 14.81
CA LEU A 125 22.59 -4.64 15.41
C LEU A 125 23.69 -5.04 14.41
N PRO A 126 24.97 -4.65 14.62
CA PRO A 126 26.05 -4.90 13.64
C PRO A 126 26.46 -6.37 13.50
N ALA A 127 26.34 -7.18 14.55
CA ALA A 127 27.00 -8.49 14.64
C ALA A 127 26.28 -9.66 13.95
N LEU A 128 25.00 -9.51 13.57
CA LEU A 128 24.14 -10.66 13.24
C LEU A 128 23.93 -10.90 11.75
N GLN A 129 24.47 -10.03 10.90
CA GLN A 129 24.43 -10.23 9.45
C GLN A 129 25.53 -11.19 8.95
N ALA A 130 26.60 -11.42 9.72
CA ALA A 130 27.72 -12.28 9.33
C ALA A 130 27.43 -13.80 9.45
N LEU A 131 26.55 -14.22 10.36
CA LEU A 131 26.36 -15.65 10.71
C LEU A 131 25.04 -16.26 10.18
N SER A 132 24.23 -15.51 9.42
CA SER A 132 22.97 -16.03 8.86
C SER A 132 23.12 -16.77 7.53
N ASN A 133 24.35 -16.96 7.03
CA ASN A 133 24.62 -17.57 5.72
C ASN A 133 25.03 -19.05 5.79
N SER A 134 25.01 -19.68 6.96
CA SER A 134 25.29 -21.11 7.09
C SER A 134 24.00 -21.90 7.36
N ASN A 135 23.32 -22.30 6.29
CA ASN A 135 22.47 -23.50 6.29
C ASN A 135 23.05 -24.46 5.25
N SER A 136 23.95 -25.33 5.71
CA SER A 136 24.45 -26.48 4.98
C SER A 136 23.41 -27.59 5.00
N SER A 137 23.03 -28.11 3.83
CA SER A 137 22.69 -29.52 3.67
C SER A 137 23.27 -30.03 2.35
N VAL A 138 24.22 -30.93 2.52
CA VAL A 138 24.95 -31.76 1.56
C VAL A 138 24.04 -32.46 0.54
N GLU A 139 24.39 -32.39 -0.76
CA GLU A 139 24.64 -33.56 -1.62
C GLU A 139 25.20 -33.16 -3.02
N SER A 140 26.44 -33.61 -3.27
CA SER A 140 27.02 -34.14 -4.53
C SER A 140 27.18 -33.27 -5.80
N THR A 141 28.42 -32.85 -6.07
CA THR A 141 29.07 -32.64 -7.40
C THR A 141 29.36 -33.98 -8.12
N PRO A 142 29.65 -34.05 -9.46
CA PRO A 142 30.28 -33.05 -10.36
C PRO A 142 29.59 -32.89 -11.75
N GLY A 143 29.88 -31.93 -12.63
CA GLY A 143 30.90 -30.87 -12.67
C GLY A 143 30.78 -29.95 -13.92
N SER A 144 31.80 -29.10 -14.07
CA SER A 144 32.23 -28.27 -15.22
C SER A 144 31.51 -26.94 -15.54
N GLU A 145 32.14 -25.87 -15.05
CA GLU A 145 32.48 -24.57 -15.69
C GLU A 145 31.51 -23.90 -16.69
N THR A 146 31.02 -22.70 -16.35
CA THR A 146 31.37 -21.39 -16.97
C THR A 146 30.47 -20.26 -16.45
N GLY A 147 31.03 -19.05 -16.33
CA GLY A 147 30.53 -17.95 -15.49
C GLY A 147 29.33 -17.13 -16.01
N SER A 148 28.53 -16.65 -15.07
CA SER A 148 27.43 -15.69 -15.25
C SER A 148 27.62 -14.43 -14.37
N PRO A 149 27.30 -13.21 -14.86
CA PRO A 149 27.23 -11.95 -14.09
C PRO A 149 25.79 -11.65 -13.55
N PRO A 150 25.57 -10.59 -12.74
CA PRO A 150 24.80 -10.65 -11.49
C PRO A 150 23.28 -10.41 -11.60
N MET A 151 22.56 -11.04 -10.66
CA MET A 151 21.09 -11.05 -10.55
C MET A 151 20.48 -9.75 -10.02
N LYS A 152 19.29 -9.50 -10.57
CA LYS A 152 18.34 -8.41 -10.34
C LYS A 152 17.80 -8.34 -8.91
N ARG A 153 17.54 -7.10 -8.48
CA ARG A 153 16.79 -6.72 -7.28
C ARG A 153 15.42 -7.41 -7.24
N LYS A 154 15.26 -8.38 -6.33
CA LYS A 154 13.94 -8.83 -5.88
C LYS A 154 13.38 -7.78 -4.91
N VAL A 155 12.17 -7.29 -5.17
CA VAL A 155 11.34 -6.61 -4.16
C VAL A 155 10.98 -7.68 -3.12
N VAL A 156 11.67 -7.67 -1.98
CA VAL A 156 11.44 -8.63 -0.89
C VAL A 156 10.34 -8.07 0.01
N ASN A 157 9.21 -8.79 0.06
CA ASN A 157 8.23 -8.67 1.14
C ASN A 157 8.93 -8.92 2.49
N LYS A 158 9.00 -7.91 3.37
CA LYS A 158 9.48 -8.07 4.75
C LYS A 158 8.51 -8.98 5.51
N TYR A 159 8.97 -10.17 5.90
CA TYR A 159 8.28 -11.06 6.83
C TYR A 159 8.80 -10.84 8.26
N PRO A 160 7.93 -10.89 9.29
CA PRO A 160 8.27 -10.65 10.70
C PRO A 160 9.27 -11.65 11.33
N GLY A 161 9.66 -12.72 10.61
CA GLY A 161 10.59 -13.74 11.11
C GLY A 161 12.05 -13.29 11.27
N ASN A 162 12.46 -12.17 10.68
CA ASN A 162 13.86 -11.74 10.71
C ASN A 162 14.26 -11.09 12.05
N ALA A 163 13.38 -10.29 12.65
CA ALA A 163 13.66 -9.56 13.88
C ALA A 163 13.74 -10.48 15.11
N LYS A 164 12.82 -11.46 15.23
CA LYS A 164 12.91 -12.51 16.26
C LYS A 164 14.25 -13.25 16.19
N LYS A 165 14.67 -13.65 14.98
CA LYS A 165 15.94 -14.37 14.78
C LYS A 165 17.15 -13.50 15.11
N ALA A 166 17.09 -12.21 14.81
CA ALA A 166 18.14 -11.27 15.18
C ALA A 166 18.21 -11.09 16.71
N LEU A 167 17.09 -10.79 17.37
CA LEU A 167 17.07 -10.66 18.82
C LEU A 167 17.60 -11.93 19.52
N LEU A 168 17.19 -13.11 19.05
CA LEU A 168 17.65 -14.39 19.62
C LEU A 168 19.16 -14.54 19.52
N ARG A 169 19.75 -14.20 18.37
CA ARG A 169 21.21 -14.32 18.21
C ARG A 169 21.97 -13.28 19.04
N TRP A 170 21.42 -12.08 19.23
CA TRP A 170 22.05 -11.09 20.11
C TRP A 170 22.10 -11.59 21.55
N VAL A 171 21.02 -12.23 22.01
CA VAL A 171 21.02 -12.91 23.31
C VAL A 171 22.08 -14.00 23.34
N GLN A 172 22.15 -14.85 22.31
CA GLN A 172 23.16 -15.91 22.24
C GLN A 172 24.60 -15.35 22.26
N SER A 173 24.89 -14.25 21.56
CA SER A 173 26.23 -13.66 21.59
C SER A 173 26.56 -12.98 22.93
N SER A 174 25.55 -12.43 23.62
CA SER A 174 25.73 -11.65 24.85
C SER A 174 25.73 -12.53 26.11
N ALA A 175 24.79 -13.48 26.20
CA ALA A 175 24.58 -14.31 27.39
C ALA A 175 25.30 -15.67 27.33
N ALA A 176 25.56 -16.23 26.13
CA ALA A 176 26.01 -17.62 26.02
C ALA A 176 27.53 -17.82 25.95
N GLN A 177 28.31 -16.75 25.70
CA GLN A 177 29.72 -16.91 25.31
C GLN A 177 30.64 -17.39 26.45
N TYR A 178 30.23 -17.24 27.72
CA TYR A 178 31.11 -17.45 28.88
C TYR A 178 30.69 -18.56 29.86
N HIS A 179 29.45 -19.09 29.77
CA HIS A 179 28.93 -20.04 30.77
C HIS A 179 28.19 -21.27 30.22
N GLY A 180 28.26 -21.55 28.91
CA GLY A 180 27.67 -22.76 28.33
C GLY A 180 26.15 -22.80 28.33
N ILE A 181 25.50 -21.63 28.34
CA ILE A 181 24.04 -21.49 28.44
C ILE A 181 23.45 -21.41 27.04
N GLU A 182 22.55 -22.34 26.70
CA GLU A 182 22.00 -22.44 25.35
C GLU A 182 20.58 -21.87 25.28
N VAL A 183 20.43 -20.66 24.74
CA VAL A 183 19.12 -20.01 24.52
C VAL A 183 18.62 -20.33 23.11
N LYS A 184 17.53 -21.10 22.98
CA LYS A 184 17.02 -21.60 21.68
C LYS A 184 15.76 -20.87 21.18
N ASP A 185 15.04 -20.25 22.08
CA ASP A 185 13.72 -19.66 21.84
C ASP A 185 13.49 -18.46 22.77
N PHE A 186 12.30 -17.85 22.68
CA PHE A 186 11.81 -16.84 23.62
C PHE A 186 10.74 -17.40 24.56
N GLY A 187 10.73 -18.72 24.79
CA GLY A 187 9.76 -19.40 25.65
C GLY A 187 10.49 -20.23 26.71
N PRO A 188 10.46 -21.58 26.63
CA PRO A 188 11.05 -22.46 27.65
C PRO A 188 12.51 -22.17 28.03
N SER A 189 13.33 -21.64 27.11
CA SER A 189 14.74 -21.30 27.38
C SER A 189 14.92 -20.24 28.48
N TRP A 190 13.88 -19.46 28.80
CA TRP A 190 13.91 -18.35 29.76
C TRP A 190 13.29 -18.71 31.11
N ARG A 191 12.59 -19.85 31.20
CA ARG A 191 11.82 -20.25 32.39
C ARG A 191 12.67 -20.33 33.66
N SER A 192 13.93 -20.74 33.56
CA SER A 192 14.80 -20.94 34.71
C SER A 192 15.40 -19.65 35.30
N GLY A 193 15.19 -18.50 34.66
CA GLY A 193 15.80 -17.22 35.03
C GLY A 193 17.29 -17.09 34.66
N VAL A 194 17.98 -18.21 34.46
CA VAL A 194 19.42 -18.27 34.15
C VAL A 194 19.80 -17.44 32.92
N ALA A 195 18.95 -17.40 31.89
CA ALA A 195 19.20 -16.59 30.70
C ALA A 195 19.12 -15.08 30.97
N PHE A 196 18.23 -14.64 31.87
CA PHE A 196 18.15 -13.24 32.29
C PHE A 196 19.34 -12.86 33.18
N GLU A 197 19.69 -13.71 34.15
CA GLU A 197 20.89 -13.52 34.99
C GLU A 197 22.17 -13.41 34.17
N SER A 198 22.28 -14.22 33.11
CA SER A 198 23.43 -14.18 32.20
C SER A 198 23.52 -12.87 31.43
N LEU A 199 22.38 -12.27 31.05
CA LEU A 199 22.38 -10.94 30.42
C LEU A 199 22.80 -9.86 31.41
N VAL A 200 22.32 -9.93 32.66
CA VAL A 200 22.74 -9.01 33.73
C VAL A 200 24.25 -9.14 33.99
N HIS A 201 24.76 -10.36 34.17
CA HIS A 201 26.18 -10.65 34.32
C HIS A 201 27.00 -10.17 33.12
N ALA A 202 26.51 -10.35 31.90
CA ALA A 202 27.22 -9.90 30.69
C ALA A 202 27.37 -8.38 30.61
N ILE A 203 26.39 -7.63 31.14
CA ILE A 203 26.40 -6.17 31.20
C ILE A 203 27.26 -5.68 32.38
N ARG A 204 27.09 -6.29 33.56
CA ARG A 204 27.81 -5.96 34.79
C ARG A 204 28.15 -7.24 35.57
N PRO A 205 29.36 -7.81 35.37
CA PRO A 205 29.73 -9.11 35.95
C PRO A 205 29.74 -9.15 37.48
N ASP A 206 29.99 -8.02 38.14
CA ASP A 206 30.06 -7.92 39.61
C ASP A 206 28.71 -8.09 40.32
N LEU A 207 27.59 -8.01 39.59
CA LEU A 207 26.24 -8.14 40.19
C LEU A 207 25.76 -9.57 40.38
N VAL A 208 26.33 -10.55 39.65
CA VAL A 208 25.75 -11.89 39.54
C VAL A 208 26.82 -12.97 39.73
N ASP A 209 26.62 -13.88 40.68
CA ASP A 209 27.41 -15.10 40.80
C ASP A 209 26.76 -16.24 40.00
N MET A 210 27.29 -16.52 38.81
CA MET A 210 26.78 -17.55 37.91
C MET A 210 26.88 -18.98 38.47
N GLU A 211 27.76 -19.27 39.45
CA GLU A 211 27.79 -20.59 40.12
C GLU A 211 26.60 -20.77 41.08
N LEU A 212 26.19 -19.69 41.73
CA LEU A 212 25.06 -19.67 42.65
C LEU A 212 23.72 -19.76 41.88
N VAL A 213 23.60 -19.01 40.78
CA VAL A 213 22.43 -19.01 39.88
C VAL A 213 22.08 -20.43 39.39
N ARG A 214 23.07 -21.28 39.10
CA ARG A 214 22.83 -22.66 38.63
C ARG A 214 22.25 -23.59 39.71
N ARG A 215 22.35 -23.22 40.99
CA ARG A 215 21.88 -24.04 42.13
C ARG A 215 20.56 -23.55 42.73
N ARG A 216 20.12 -22.34 42.36
CA ARG A 216 18.88 -21.70 42.80
C ARG A 216 17.67 -22.15 41.98
N GLY A 217 16.47 -21.96 42.55
CA GLY A 217 15.22 -22.24 41.86
C GLY A 217 14.84 -21.16 40.84
N ASN A 218 14.03 -21.52 39.84
CA ASN A 218 13.60 -20.64 38.75
C ASN A 218 13.05 -19.28 39.23
N ARG A 219 12.12 -19.30 40.19
CA ARG A 219 11.48 -18.10 40.74
C ARG A 219 12.46 -17.17 41.44
N GLU A 220 13.48 -17.70 42.12
CA GLU A 220 14.51 -16.90 42.78
C GLU A 220 15.40 -16.19 41.75
N ASN A 221 15.87 -16.93 40.74
CA ASN A 221 16.67 -16.37 39.64
C ASN A 221 15.90 -15.32 38.81
N LEU A 222 14.59 -15.52 38.60
CA LEU A 222 13.78 -14.55 37.88
C LEU A 222 13.58 -13.26 38.69
N GLU A 223 13.30 -13.37 39.99
CA GLU A 223 13.09 -12.21 40.86
C GLU A 223 14.37 -11.38 41.02
N GLU A 224 15.51 -12.05 41.20
CA GLU A 224 16.82 -11.41 41.31
C GLU A 224 17.20 -10.71 40.00
N ALA A 225 17.14 -11.40 38.84
CA ALA A 225 17.44 -10.81 37.55
C ALA A 225 16.56 -9.58 37.24
N PHE A 226 15.26 -9.63 37.56
CA PHE A 226 14.35 -8.50 37.33
C PHE A 226 14.63 -7.34 38.30
N SER A 227 14.95 -7.64 39.56
CA SER A 227 15.32 -6.62 40.55
C SER A 227 16.65 -5.94 40.21
N LEU A 228 17.66 -6.70 39.77
CA LEU A 228 18.95 -6.15 39.32
C LEU A 228 18.78 -5.31 38.05
N ALA A 229 17.98 -5.78 37.09
CA ALA A 229 17.71 -5.01 35.88
C ALA A 229 17.07 -3.65 36.18
N GLU A 230 16.12 -3.58 37.11
CA GLU A 230 15.45 -2.34 37.47
C GLU A 230 16.32 -1.42 38.34
N ASN A 231 16.87 -1.95 39.44
CA ASN A 231 17.57 -1.15 40.44
C ASN A 231 18.99 -0.77 40.03
N GLU A 232 19.70 -1.65 39.32
CA GLU A 232 21.13 -1.49 39.01
C GLU A 232 21.41 -1.10 37.55
N LEU A 233 20.53 -1.51 36.62
CA LEU A 233 20.68 -1.27 35.18
C LEU A 233 19.67 -0.26 34.61
N GLY A 234 18.70 0.20 35.40
CA GLY A 234 17.69 1.16 34.97
C GLY A 234 16.76 0.65 33.86
N ILE A 235 16.59 -0.67 33.74
CA ILE A 235 15.69 -1.32 32.79
C ILE A 235 14.34 -1.56 33.50
N PRO A 236 13.25 -0.91 33.08
CA PRO A 236 11.96 -1.02 33.78
C PRO A 236 11.42 -2.45 33.78
N ARG A 237 11.03 -2.97 34.94
CA ARG A 237 10.50 -4.34 35.09
C ARG A 237 9.16 -4.50 34.37
N LEU A 238 9.12 -5.32 33.31
CA LEU A 238 7.89 -5.60 32.55
C LEU A 238 7.24 -6.96 32.87
N LEU A 239 8.01 -7.90 33.41
CA LEU A 239 7.59 -9.26 33.72
C LEU A 239 7.69 -9.53 35.22
N ASP A 240 6.86 -10.45 35.71
CA ASP A 240 6.95 -10.99 37.06
C ASP A 240 7.37 -12.47 37.02
N PRO A 241 8.06 -13.01 38.04
CA PRO A 241 8.56 -14.39 38.02
C PRO A 241 7.50 -15.44 37.73
N GLU A 242 6.28 -15.23 38.23
CA GLU A 242 5.11 -16.08 38.00
C GLU A 242 4.58 -16.06 36.56
N ASP A 243 4.89 -15.02 35.78
CA ASP A 243 4.54 -14.91 34.36
C ASP A 243 5.48 -15.76 33.47
N VAL A 244 6.67 -16.10 34.00
CA VAL A 244 7.75 -16.77 33.26
C VAL A 244 7.99 -18.20 33.76
N ASP A 245 7.85 -18.49 35.06
CA ASP A 245 7.98 -19.86 35.60
C ASP A 245 6.73 -20.71 35.36
N VAL A 246 6.38 -20.88 34.09
CA VAL A 246 5.28 -21.70 33.59
C VAL A 246 5.77 -22.62 32.48
N ASP A 247 5.01 -23.67 32.15
CA ASP A 247 5.45 -24.66 31.16
C ASP A 247 5.65 -24.08 29.75
N LYS A 248 4.87 -23.05 29.38
CA LYS A 248 4.94 -22.39 28.08
C LYS A 248 4.86 -20.86 28.24
N PRO A 249 5.99 -20.21 28.58
CA PRO A 249 6.04 -18.77 28.73
C PRO A 249 5.67 -18.06 27.42
N ASP A 250 5.03 -16.89 27.52
CA ASP A 250 4.59 -16.15 26.34
C ASP A 250 5.79 -15.49 25.62
N GLU A 251 6.04 -15.90 24.38
CA GLU A 251 7.20 -15.44 23.63
C GLU A 251 7.19 -13.93 23.35
N LYS A 252 6.01 -13.34 23.12
CA LYS A 252 5.90 -11.92 22.80
C LYS A 252 6.28 -11.07 24.01
N SER A 253 5.84 -11.47 25.19
CA SER A 253 6.13 -10.79 26.44
C SER A 253 7.61 -10.87 26.80
N ILE A 254 8.23 -12.06 26.65
CA ILE A 254 9.68 -12.23 26.83
C ILE A 254 10.46 -11.39 25.81
N MET A 255 10.12 -11.45 24.52
CA MET A 255 10.78 -10.64 23.49
C MET A 255 10.69 -9.14 23.79
N THR A 256 9.53 -8.68 24.27
CA THR A 256 9.30 -7.27 24.64
C THR A 256 10.25 -6.83 25.76
N TYR A 257 10.43 -7.68 26.78
CA TYR A 257 11.31 -7.37 27.90
C TYR A 257 12.79 -7.47 27.53
N VAL A 258 13.19 -8.53 26.82
CA VAL A 258 14.58 -8.71 26.35
C VAL A 258 15.02 -7.58 25.41
N ALA A 259 14.11 -7.06 24.59
CA ALA A 259 14.41 -5.90 23.75
C ALA A 259 14.73 -4.63 24.54
N GLN A 260 14.34 -4.52 25.83
CA GLN A 260 14.78 -3.41 26.69
C GLN A 260 16.26 -3.54 27.07
N PHE A 261 16.74 -4.77 27.35
CA PHE A 261 18.17 -4.99 27.59
C PHE A 261 19.00 -4.58 26.37
N LEU A 262 18.57 -4.98 25.17
CA LEU A 262 19.22 -4.57 23.92
C LEU A 262 19.21 -3.05 23.73
N LYS A 263 18.11 -2.38 24.08
CA LYS A 263 17.97 -0.93 23.96
C LYS A 263 18.93 -0.18 24.86
N HIS A 264 19.05 -0.61 26.11
CA HIS A 264 19.87 0.05 27.12
C HIS A 264 21.35 -0.33 26.98
N TYR A 265 21.65 -1.59 26.63
CA TYR A 265 23.00 -2.14 26.56
C TYR A 265 23.21 -2.94 25.26
N PRO A 266 23.35 -2.27 24.10
CA PRO A 266 23.51 -2.95 22.82
C PRO A 266 24.81 -3.76 22.71
N ASN A 267 25.87 -3.35 23.43
CA ASN A 267 27.15 -4.04 23.52
C ASN A 267 27.53 -4.26 25.01
N PRO A 268 27.06 -5.35 25.64
CA PRO A 268 27.31 -5.61 27.06
C PRO A 268 28.79 -5.68 27.44
N HIS A 269 29.70 -5.91 26.48
CA HIS A 269 31.12 -6.15 26.70
C HIS A 269 32.05 -4.95 26.41
N SER A 270 31.53 -3.76 26.09
CA SER A 270 32.36 -2.68 25.52
C SER A 270 32.92 -1.62 26.48
N GLU A 271 32.79 -1.72 27.80
CA GLU A 271 33.35 -0.69 28.70
C GLU A 271 34.15 -1.28 29.88
N THR A 272 35.47 -1.25 29.72
CA THR A 272 36.38 -0.83 30.80
C THR A 272 36.85 0.57 30.43
N ASP A 273 36.14 1.57 30.95
CA ASP A 273 36.67 2.82 31.50
C ASP A 273 35.54 3.85 31.49
N GLY A 274 35.03 4.10 32.70
CA GLY A 274 33.99 5.09 32.91
C GLY A 274 34.47 6.49 32.59
N HIS A 275 33.60 7.27 31.97
CA HIS A 275 33.31 8.64 32.35
C HIS A 275 31.97 9.02 31.72
N HIS A 276 30.93 9.02 32.54
CA HIS A 276 29.87 10.00 32.38
C HIS A 276 30.52 11.37 32.54
N ASP A 277 30.71 12.09 31.44
CA ASP A 277 30.46 13.52 31.45
C ASP A 277 30.03 14.05 30.09
N GLU A 278 29.10 14.97 30.18
CA GLU A 278 28.36 15.64 29.13
C GLU A 278 29.30 16.50 28.26
N LEU A 279 29.39 16.20 26.97
CA LEU A 279 29.94 17.14 25.97
C LEU A 279 29.11 17.13 24.70
N LEU A 280 28.17 18.06 24.69
CA LEU A 280 27.64 18.77 23.55
C LEU A 280 28.74 19.10 22.52
N LEU A 281 28.97 18.21 21.55
CA LEU A 281 29.51 18.61 20.25
C LEU A 281 29.16 17.60 19.15
N GLY A 282 28.39 18.07 18.16
CA GLY A 282 28.51 17.61 16.78
C GLY A 282 27.71 16.38 16.40
N SER A 283 26.46 16.61 15.97
CA SER A 283 25.91 16.21 14.67
C SER A 283 26.74 15.27 13.76
N ILE A 284 27.09 14.07 14.23
CA ILE A 284 27.55 12.97 13.37
C ILE A 284 26.75 11.73 13.78
N PRO A 285 25.83 11.23 12.94
CA PRO A 285 25.04 10.06 13.29
C PRO A 285 25.91 8.80 13.41
N THR A 286 25.51 7.92 14.31
CA THR A 286 26.10 6.62 14.70
C THR A 286 26.35 5.64 13.53
N PHE A 287 25.89 5.95 12.31
CA PHE A 287 26.18 5.18 11.09
C PHE A 287 27.67 5.12 10.73
N ALA A 288 28.50 6.00 11.31
CA ALA A 288 29.95 6.01 11.14
C ALA A 288 30.65 4.76 11.73
N LEU A 289 29.94 3.90 12.48
CA LEU A 289 30.49 2.74 13.19
C LEU A 289 30.15 1.34 12.62
N SER A 290 29.46 1.22 11.48
CA SER A 290 29.02 -0.06 10.87
C SER A 290 30.02 -0.94 10.07
N VAL A 291 31.23 -0.47 9.79
CA VAL A 291 32.31 -1.24 9.14
C VAL A 291 33.28 -1.79 10.20
N PRO A 292 33.67 -3.08 10.19
CA PRO A 292 34.74 -3.63 11.04
C PRO A 292 35.98 -2.73 11.05
N ARG A 293 36.69 -2.61 12.18
CA ARG A 293 37.86 -1.69 12.31
C ARG A 293 38.90 -1.90 11.21
N GLU A 294 39.05 -3.14 10.75
CA GLU A 294 39.94 -3.55 9.65
C GLU A 294 39.42 -3.11 8.28
N GLU A 295 38.13 -3.28 7.99
CA GLU A 295 37.53 -2.85 6.72
C GLU A 295 37.45 -1.31 6.62
N ARG A 296 37.24 -0.61 7.74
CA ARG A 296 37.40 0.86 7.78
C ARG A 296 38.80 1.29 7.41
N LYS A 297 39.81 0.59 7.94
CA LYS A 297 41.20 0.86 7.64
C LYS A 297 41.47 0.65 6.15
N MET A 298 40.99 -0.46 5.58
CA MET A 298 41.09 -0.74 4.14
C MET A 298 40.40 0.33 3.29
N LEU A 299 39.18 0.77 3.65
CA LEU A 299 38.46 1.83 2.94
C LEU A 299 39.21 3.17 2.99
N ARG A 300 39.81 3.51 4.13
CA ARG A 300 40.62 4.74 4.26
C ARG A 300 41.90 4.67 3.41
N GLU A 301 42.62 3.55 3.45
CA GLU A 301 43.80 3.32 2.61
C GLU A 301 43.45 3.38 1.13
N LEU A 302 42.30 2.79 0.76
CA LEU A 302 41.78 2.80 -0.59
C LEU A 302 41.42 4.22 -1.06
N LYS A 303 40.80 5.03 -0.19
CA LYS A 303 40.54 6.45 -0.48
C LYS A 303 41.84 7.21 -0.71
N VAL A 304 42.85 7.02 0.15
CA VAL A 304 44.17 7.68 0.01
C VAL A 304 44.83 7.29 -1.31
N PHE A 305 44.76 6.01 -1.70
CA PHE A 305 45.25 5.54 -2.99
C PHE A 305 44.57 6.26 -4.16
N LEU A 306 43.24 6.40 -4.14
CA LEU A 306 42.51 7.12 -5.20
C LEU A 306 42.86 8.60 -5.25
N ASP A 307 42.91 9.27 -4.10
CA ASP A 307 43.24 10.70 -4.03
C ASP A 307 44.68 10.94 -4.52
N GLN A 308 45.58 9.94 -4.37
CA GLN A 308 46.93 9.96 -4.94
C GLN A 308 46.91 9.69 -6.45
N LEU A 309 46.17 8.67 -6.90
CA LEU A 309 46.00 8.32 -8.30
C LEU A 309 45.42 9.49 -9.10
N GLU A 310 44.43 10.20 -8.56
CA GLU A 310 43.85 11.41 -9.18
C GLU A 310 44.91 12.50 -9.41
N ARG A 311 45.77 12.75 -8.41
CA ARG A 311 46.87 13.73 -8.50
C ARG A 311 47.94 13.33 -9.51
N ASP A 312 48.25 12.04 -9.58
CA ASP A 312 49.25 11.52 -10.52
C ASP A 312 48.72 11.53 -11.96
N VAL A 313 47.44 11.19 -12.17
CA VAL A 313 46.75 11.35 -13.46
C VAL A 313 46.78 12.81 -13.92
N LEU A 314 46.45 13.75 -13.03
CA LEU A 314 46.52 15.19 -13.30
C LEU A 314 47.90 15.65 -13.74
N ARG A 315 48.95 15.20 -13.04
CA ARG A 315 50.33 15.52 -13.38
C ARG A 315 50.72 14.95 -14.75
N ALA A 316 50.36 13.70 -15.02
CA ALA A 316 50.66 13.06 -16.29
C ALA A 316 49.91 13.69 -17.47
N GLN A 317 48.66 14.11 -17.25
CA GLN A 317 47.86 14.82 -18.25
C GLN A 317 48.48 16.17 -18.63
N GLY A 318 49.04 16.90 -17.66
CA GLY A 318 49.70 18.20 -17.85
C GLY A 318 51.13 18.12 -18.39
N ALA A 319 51.74 16.93 -18.45
CA ALA A 319 53.09 16.77 -18.96
C ALA A 319 53.17 17.03 -20.47
N GLU A 320 54.28 17.64 -20.91
CA GLU A 320 54.59 17.78 -22.33
C GLU A 320 55.06 16.43 -22.89
N GLY A 321 54.57 16.08 -24.08
CA GLY A 321 54.86 14.80 -24.71
C GLY A 321 54.05 14.59 -25.98
N ASN A 322 54.48 13.68 -26.84
CA ASN A 322 53.73 13.30 -28.04
C ASN A 322 52.47 12.48 -27.65
N LEU A 323 51.54 12.33 -28.59
CA LEU A 323 50.26 11.67 -28.33
C LEU A 323 50.41 10.19 -27.94
N THR A 324 51.41 9.50 -28.51
CA THR A 324 51.70 8.10 -28.21
C THR A 324 52.09 7.91 -26.75
N ASP A 325 53.02 8.73 -26.24
CA ASP A 325 53.48 8.64 -24.86
C ASP A 325 52.36 8.99 -23.87
N LYS A 326 51.54 9.99 -24.21
CA LYS A 326 50.36 10.37 -23.41
C LYS A 326 49.32 9.25 -23.36
N TYR A 327 49.07 8.56 -24.47
CA TYR A 327 48.14 7.44 -24.51
C TYR A 327 48.67 6.23 -23.72
N GLN A 328 49.97 5.93 -23.80
CA GLN A 328 50.60 4.88 -22.98
C GLN A 328 50.48 5.16 -21.47
N ALA A 329 50.72 6.41 -21.06
CA ALA A 329 50.52 6.83 -19.68
C ALA A 329 49.06 6.64 -19.24
N PHE A 330 48.09 7.12 -20.04
CA PHE A 330 46.66 6.92 -19.78
C PHE A 330 46.30 5.44 -19.61
N LYS A 331 46.74 4.58 -20.53
CA LYS A 331 46.46 3.13 -20.47
C LYS A 331 47.03 2.52 -19.20
N SER A 332 48.24 2.92 -18.80
CA SER A 332 48.88 2.45 -17.57
C SER A 332 48.06 2.80 -16.33
N PHE A 333 47.57 4.05 -16.22
CA PHE A 333 46.68 4.47 -15.13
C PHE A 333 45.31 3.78 -15.17
N ARG A 334 44.74 3.59 -16.36
CA ARG A 334 43.46 2.87 -16.54
C ARG A 334 43.58 1.41 -16.07
N VAL A 335 44.69 0.73 -16.38
CA VAL A 335 44.95 -0.63 -15.88
C VAL A 335 45.08 -0.64 -14.36
N GLN A 336 45.80 0.31 -13.76
CA GLN A 336 45.90 0.42 -12.30
C GLN A 336 44.53 0.64 -11.64
N TYR A 337 43.71 1.53 -12.22
CA TYR A 337 42.36 1.81 -11.75
C TYR A 337 41.46 0.56 -11.83
N GLU A 338 41.41 -0.13 -12.97
CA GLU A 338 40.59 -1.33 -13.14
C GLU A 338 41.06 -2.50 -12.26
N MET A 339 42.38 -2.69 -12.14
CA MET A 339 42.96 -3.70 -11.25
C MET A 339 42.58 -3.42 -9.79
N LYS A 340 42.67 -2.16 -9.35
CA LYS A 340 42.26 -1.79 -7.99
C LYS A 340 40.75 -1.95 -7.81
N LYS A 341 39.95 -1.51 -8.78
CA LYS A 341 38.49 -1.64 -8.77
C LYS A 341 38.08 -3.10 -8.62
N LYS A 342 38.66 -4.01 -9.41
CA LYS A 342 38.38 -5.46 -9.32
C LYS A 342 38.77 -6.06 -7.96
N GLN A 343 39.86 -5.60 -7.34
CA GLN A 343 40.29 -6.05 -6.01
C GLN A 343 39.35 -5.56 -4.90
N THR A 344 38.76 -4.37 -5.07
CA THR A 344 38.01 -3.69 -4.00
C THR A 344 36.50 -3.58 -4.26
N ASP A 345 35.99 -4.11 -5.37
CA ASP A 345 34.57 -4.13 -5.71
C ASP A 345 33.68 -4.72 -4.60
N PRO A 346 34.09 -5.83 -3.92
CA PRO A 346 33.33 -6.35 -2.78
C PRO A 346 33.23 -5.36 -1.60
N LEU A 347 34.25 -4.51 -1.39
CA LEU A 347 34.32 -3.53 -0.30
C LEU A 347 33.37 -2.34 -0.51
N LEU A 348 32.89 -2.14 -1.74
CA LEU A 348 31.96 -1.08 -2.11
C LEU A 348 30.51 -1.56 -2.23
N GLN A 349 30.25 -2.83 -1.92
CA GLN A 349 28.88 -3.32 -1.80
C GLN A 349 28.21 -2.70 -0.57
N PRO A 350 26.95 -2.23 -0.68
CA PRO A 350 26.25 -1.61 0.45
C PRO A 350 26.28 -2.51 1.69
N VAL A 351 26.83 -2.00 2.79
CA VAL A 351 26.84 -2.70 4.08
C VAL A 351 25.40 -2.93 4.57
N SER A 352 24.44 -2.11 4.13
CA SER A 352 23.02 -2.23 4.48
C SER A 352 22.17 -2.85 3.37
N ARG A 353 21.16 -3.65 3.76
CA ARG A 353 20.14 -4.21 2.83
C ARG A 353 19.25 -3.17 2.18
N ASP A 354 19.23 -1.93 2.68
CA ASP A 354 18.49 -0.82 2.10
C ASP A 354 19.24 -0.17 0.91
N GLY A 355 20.41 -0.72 0.54
CA GLY A 355 21.24 -0.22 -0.56
C GLY A 355 22.03 1.05 -0.22
N LYS A 356 22.00 1.49 1.05
CA LYS A 356 22.75 2.66 1.52
C LYS A 356 24.19 2.27 1.87
N LEU A 357 25.13 3.06 1.36
CA LEU A 357 26.57 2.95 1.65
C LEU A 357 26.87 3.51 3.05
N SER A 358 27.88 2.98 3.72
CA SER A 358 28.46 3.64 4.91
C SER A 358 29.13 4.97 4.52
N VAL A 359 29.45 5.85 5.48
CA VAL A 359 30.16 7.10 5.15
C VAL A 359 31.51 6.82 4.50
N ASP A 360 32.27 5.85 5.01
CA ASP A 360 33.57 5.49 4.46
C ASP A 360 33.43 4.93 3.03
N GLN A 361 32.42 4.07 2.79
CA GLN A 361 32.11 3.57 1.45
C GLN A 361 31.64 4.65 0.49
N ALA A 362 30.81 5.59 0.95
CA ALA A 362 30.33 6.70 0.14
C ALA A 362 31.47 7.65 -0.24
N LEU A 363 32.40 7.91 0.69
CA LEU A 363 33.60 8.72 0.43
C LEU A 363 34.55 8.03 -0.55
N VAL A 364 34.76 6.72 -0.42
CA VAL A 364 35.55 5.94 -1.39
C VAL A 364 34.86 5.92 -2.75
N LYS A 365 33.54 5.67 -2.80
CA LYS A 365 32.77 5.70 -4.04
C LYS A 365 32.86 7.06 -4.73
N GLN A 366 32.72 8.15 -3.98
CA GLN A 366 32.88 9.50 -4.51
C GLN A 366 34.28 9.73 -5.10
N ALA A 367 35.34 9.27 -4.41
CA ALA A 367 36.71 9.35 -4.93
C ALA A 367 36.89 8.45 -6.19
N TRP A 368 36.23 7.30 -6.24
CA TRP A 368 36.17 6.42 -7.41
C TRP A 368 35.53 7.14 -8.60
N ASP A 369 34.38 7.78 -8.38
CA ASP A 369 33.64 8.54 -9.39
C ASP A 369 34.47 9.72 -9.91
N ARG A 370 35.23 10.42 -9.04
CA ARG A 370 36.18 11.48 -9.46
C ARG A 370 37.29 10.96 -10.37
N VAL A 371 37.97 9.88 -9.98
CA VAL A 371 39.03 9.27 -10.80
C VAL A 371 38.47 8.74 -12.11
N SER A 372 37.30 8.09 -12.06
CA SER A 372 36.60 7.60 -13.25
C SER A 372 36.25 8.72 -14.22
N ALA A 373 35.69 9.83 -13.72
CA ALA A 373 35.38 11.00 -14.53
C ALA A 373 36.65 11.61 -15.14
N ARG A 374 37.73 11.72 -14.36
CA ARG A 374 39.01 12.24 -14.83
C ARG A 374 39.61 11.39 -15.94
N LEU A 375 39.64 10.07 -15.76
CA LEU A 375 40.14 9.14 -16.77
C LEU A 375 39.29 9.20 -18.05
N LEU A 376 37.96 9.30 -17.91
CA LEU A 376 37.06 9.47 -19.05
C LEU A 376 37.32 10.78 -19.80
N GLU A 377 37.45 11.91 -19.09
CA GLU A 377 37.77 13.21 -19.70
C GLU A 377 39.12 13.19 -20.42
N TRP A 378 40.13 12.56 -19.82
CA TRP A 378 41.44 12.41 -20.45
C TRP A 378 41.35 11.55 -21.71
N HIS A 379 40.61 10.43 -21.66
CA HIS A 379 40.38 9.59 -22.83
C HIS A 379 39.69 10.35 -23.97
N ILE A 380 38.60 11.08 -23.65
CA ILE A 380 37.89 11.94 -24.60
C ILE A 380 38.83 12.94 -25.24
N HIS A 381 39.72 13.56 -24.45
CA HIS A 381 40.70 14.52 -24.97
C HIS A 381 41.73 13.86 -25.90
N LEU A 382 42.26 12.69 -25.52
CA LEU A 382 43.21 11.94 -26.33
C LEU A 382 42.61 11.51 -27.67
N ASP A 383 41.37 11.04 -27.65
CA ASP A 383 40.63 10.65 -28.85
C ASP A 383 40.30 11.85 -29.73
N LYS A 384 39.85 12.97 -29.15
CA LYS A 384 39.61 14.22 -29.88
C LYS A 384 40.86 14.82 -30.52
N SER A 385 42.03 14.54 -29.94
CA SER A 385 43.32 15.03 -30.41
C SER A 385 43.89 14.21 -31.58
N LEU A 386 43.21 13.14 -32.00
CA LEU A 386 43.61 12.34 -33.15
C LEU A 386 43.47 13.11 -34.48
N PRO A 387 44.34 12.84 -35.46
CA PRO A 387 44.39 13.59 -36.71
C PRO A 387 43.14 13.39 -37.58
N GLY A 388 42.75 14.48 -38.26
CA GLY A 388 41.72 14.47 -39.30
C GLY A 388 40.36 13.93 -38.83
N PRO A 389 39.68 13.07 -39.61
CA PRO A 389 38.36 12.55 -39.26
C PRO A 389 38.36 11.66 -38.00
N LEU A 390 39.53 11.15 -37.57
CA LEU A 390 39.62 10.24 -36.45
C LEU A 390 39.28 10.93 -35.11
N GLY A 391 39.62 12.22 -34.96
CA GLY A 391 39.23 13.01 -33.79
C GLY A 391 37.72 13.23 -33.67
N VAL A 392 37.03 13.42 -34.80
CA VAL A 392 35.57 13.52 -34.86
C VAL A 392 34.92 12.19 -34.51
N ILE A 393 35.47 11.09 -35.05
CA ILE A 393 35.02 9.73 -34.76
C ILE A 393 35.18 9.39 -33.28
N GLY A 394 36.33 9.70 -32.67
CA GLY A 394 36.56 9.47 -31.24
C GLY A 394 35.58 10.26 -30.36
N ALA A 395 35.33 11.53 -30.68
CA ALA A 395 34.33 12.35 -29.99
C ALA A 395 32.91 11.77 -30.12
N TRP A 396 32.55 11.27 -31.30
CA TRP A 396 31.26 10.60 -31.52
C TRP A 396 31.16 9.27 -30.77
N LEU A 397 32.23 8.46 -30.76
CA LEU A 397 32.25 7.14 -30.13
C LEU A 397 31.95 7.25 -28.63
N HIS A 398 32.54 8.23 -27.95
CA HIS A 398 32.20 8.52 -26.55
C HIS A 398 30.73 8.91 -26.35
N ARG A 399 30.16 9.76 -27.22
CA ARG A 399 28.73 10.12 -27.13
C ARG A 399 27.82 8.90 -27.33
N ALA A 400 28.17 8.01 -28.26
CA ALA A 400 27.44 6.78 -28.50
C ALA A 400 27.52 5.84 -27.29
N GLU A 401 28.71 5.62 -26.72
CA GLU A 401 28.87 4.80 -25.51
C GLU A 401 28.12 5.36 -24.31
N MET A 402 28.15 6.68 -24.11
CA MET A 402 27.39 7.33 -23.05
C MET A 402 25.89 7.13 -23.24
N ALA A 403 25.36 7.25 -24.47
CA ALA A 403 23.96 6.99 -24.77
C ALA A 403 23.54 5.54 -24.46
N LEU A 404 24.41 4.56 -24.73
CA LEU A 404 24.15 3.14 -24.46
C LEU A 404 24.29 2.75 -22.98
N ARG A 405 25.00 3.56 -22.18
CA ARG A 405 25.22 3.35 -20.74
C ARG A 405 24.38 4.28 -19.87
N ASP A 406 23.53 5.10 -20.47
CA ASP A 406 22.74 6.10 -19.76
C ASP A 406 21.74 5.41 -18.82
N ASP A 407 21.77 5.81 -17.54
CA ASP A 407 20.82 5.32 -16.54
C ASP A 407 19.65 6.29 -16.45
N ILE A 408 18.46 5.81 -16.79
CA ILE A 408 17.29 6.69 -16.91
C ILE A 408 16.61 6.81 -15.55
N PRO A 409 16.49 8.04 -15.02
CA PRO A 409 15.81 8.25 -13.76
C PRO A 409 14.32 7.90 -13.89
N ILE A 410 13.84 7.04 -13.00
CA ILE A 410 12.41 6.72 -12.87
C ILE A 410 11.81 7.73 -11.90
N HIS A 411 10.90 8.57 -12.40
CA HIS A 411 10.20 9.58 -11.61
C HIS A 411 8.99 8.98 -10.89
N HIS A 412 8.44 9.71 -9.90
CA HIS A 412 7.23 9.28 -9.20
C HIS A 412 6.00 9.32 -10.13
N ALA A 413 5.94 10.29 -11.04
CA ALA A 413 4.92 10.37 -12.07
C ALA A 413 5.32 9.55 -13.31
N HIS A 414 4.42 8.68 -13.76
CA HIS A 414 4.64 7.84 -14.94
C HIS A 414 4.73 8.67 -16.24
N GLU A 415 3.95 9.76 -16.34
CA GLU A 415 4.00 10.67 -17.49
C GLU A 415 5.38 11.32 -17.67
N GLU A 416 5.95 11.84 -16.58
CA GLU A 416 7.28 12.45 -16.58
C GLU A 416 8.34 11.43 -17.01
N THR A 417 8.24 10.20 -16.48
CA THR A 417 9.16 9.11 -16.84
C THR A 417 9.06 8.77 -18.33
N ALA A 418 7.85 8.64 -18.88
CA ALA A 418 7.64 8.38 -20.31
C ALA A 418 8.21 9.52 -21.18
N ASN A 419 8.00 10.77 -20.79
CA ASN A 419 8.50 11.93 -21.53
C ASN A 419 10.03 12.05 -21.48
N VAL A 420 10.66 11.69 -20.36
CA VAL A 420 12.13 11.65 -20.25
C VAL A 420 12.70 10.54 -21.15
N ILE A 421 12.13 9.34 -21.10
CA ILE A 421 12.54 8.21 -21.96
C ILE A 421 12.40 8.59 -23.43
N HIS A 422 11.27 9.19 -23.82
CA HIS A 422 11.01 9.61 -25.20
C HIS A 422 12.10 10.56 -25.72
N ARG A 423 12.39 11.65 -24.99
CA ARG A 423 13.45 12.61 -25.38
C ARG A 423 14.83 11.93 -25.48
N LYS A 424 15.13 11.01 -24.55
CA LYS A 424 16.39 10.27 -24.55
C LYS A 424 16.46 9.29 -25.73
N LEU A 425 15.37 8.60 -26.05
CA LEU A 425 15.26 7.72 -27.21
C LEU A 425 15.51 8.49 -28.51
N GLU A 426 14.90 9.68 -28.69
CA GLU A 426 15.15 10.53 -29.85
C GLU A 426 16.62 10.96 -29.93
N GLN A 427 17.21 11.41 -28.82
CA GLN A 427 18.62 11.81 -28.76
C GLN A 427 19.56 10.64 -29.08
N HIS A 428 19.32 9.47 -28.51
CA HIS A 428 20.14 8.28 -28.73
C HIS A 428 20.03 7.80 -30.18
N THR A 429 18.83 7.82 -30.74
CA THR A 429 18.57 7.50 -32.15
C THR A 429 19.34 8.44 -33.07
N GLU A 430 19.31 9.75 -32.80
CA GLU A 430 20.03 10.74 -33.60
C GLU A 430 21.55 10.52 -33.55
N ILE A 431 22.13 10.26 -32.36
CA ILE A 431 23.56 9.96 -32.22
C ILE A 431 23.95 8.71 -33.03
N LEU A 432 23.11 7.67 -32.99
CA LEU A 432 23.41 6.38 -33.62
C LEU A 432 23.25 6.38 -35.15
N LYS A 433 22.59 7.37 -35.76
CA LYS A 433 22.52 7.51 -37.24
C LYS A 433 23.89 7.59 -37.90
N SER A 434 24.89 8.15 -37.21
CA SER A 434 26.26 8.29 -37.74
C SER A 434 27.13 7.05 -37.54
N LEU A 435 26.61 5.96 -36.96
CA LEU A 435 27.37 4.72 -36.69
C LEU A 435 27.99 4.13 -37.96
N GLU A 436 27.18 3.93 -39.01
CA GLU A 436 27.65 3.28 -40.25
C GLU A 436 28.71 4.11 -40.99
N PRO A 437 28.51 5.42 -41.26
CA PRO A 437 29.52 6.25 -41.91
C PRO A 437 30.83 6.33 -41.11
N HIS A 438 30.74 6.46 -39.78
CA HIS A 438 31.94 6.52 -38.93
C HIS A 438 32.67 5.17 -38.88
N ARG A 439 31.95 4.05 -38.85
CA ARG A 439 32.54 2.71 -38.87
C ARG A 439 33.32 2.45 -40.15
N GLN A 440 32.75 2.80 -41.31
CA GLN A 440 33.42 2.63 -42.61
C GLN A 440 34.71 3.47 -42.69
N THR A 441 34.63 4.73 -42.29
CA THR A 441 35.79 5.64 -42.24
C THR A 441 36.87 5.12 -41.29
N PHE A 442 36.47 4.66 -40.10
CA PHE A 442 37.38 4.10 -39.11
C PHE A 442 38.06 2.82 -39.60
N GLN A 443 37.33 1.88 -40.22
CA GLN A 443 37.90 0.64 -40.75
C GLN A 443 38.99 0.88 -41.79
N GLN A 444 38.83 1.90 -42.63
CA GLN A 444 39.88 2.29 -43.59
C GLN A 444 41.14 2.79 -42.86
N ILE A 445 40.98 3.75 -41.95
CA ILE A 445 42.08 4.32 -41.17
C ILE A 445 42.78 3.25 -40.30
N HIS A 446 42.03 2.31 -39.75
CA HIS A 446 42.57 1.22 -38.93
C HIS A 446 43.47 0.28 -39.75
N ARG A 447 43.17 0.06 -41.04
CA ARG A 447 44.06 -0.69 -41.95
C ARG A 447 45.30 0.12 -42.30
N ASP A 448 45.12 1.40 -42.57
CA ASP A 448 46.19 2.30 -43.03
C ASP A 448 47.14 2.73 -41.89
N ARG A 449 46.72 2.57 -40.62
CA ARG A 449 47.44 2.94 -39.38
C ARG A 449 47.93 4.39 -39.33
N SER A 450 47.41 5.23 -40.21
CA SER A 450 47.80 6.62 -40.36
C SER A 450 46.66 7.44 -40.95
N VAL A 451 46.67 8.74 -40.70
CA VAL A 451 45.75 9.70 -41.32
C VAL A 451 46.58 10.78 -41.97
N ASN A 452 46.45 10.94 -43.29
CA ASN A 452 47.24 11.92 -44.07
C ASN A 452 48.76 11.79 -43.83
N GLY A 453 49.27 10.57 -43.67
CA GLY A 453 50.68 10.28 -43.38
C GLY A 453 51.11 10.48 -41.93
N VAL A 454 50.23 10.96 -41.04
CA VAL A 454 50.50 11.02 -39.60
C VAL A 454 50.20 9.65 -38.98
N PRO A 455 51.20 8.96 -38.39
CA PRO A 455 50.97 7.67 -37.75
C PRO A 455 50.09 7.83 -36.51
N VAL A 456 49.20 6.87 -36.29
CA VAL A 456 48.31 6.84 -35.12
C VAL A 456 48.77 5.74 -34.16
N PRO A 457 48.72 5.94 -32.82
CA PRO A 457 49.11 4.91 -31.87
C PRO A 457 48.29 3.61 -32.09
N PRO A 458 48.95 2.45 -32.32
CA PRO A 458 48.24 1.20 -32.65
C PRO A 458 47.35 0.72 -31.51
N GLU A 459 47.74 0.96 -30.26
CA GLU A 459 46.94 0.58 -29.09
C GLU A 459 45.68 1.44 -28.94
N GLN A 460 45.71 2.70 -29.39
CA GLN A 460 44.54 3.58 -29.38
C GLN A 460 43.56 3.19 -30.48
N LEU A 461 44.07 2.84 -31.67
CA LEU A 461 43.24 2.27 -32.74
C LEU A 461 42.56 0.97 -32.30
N GLN A 462 43.27 0.10 -31.58
CA GLN A 462 42.70 -1.14 -31.08
C GLN A 462 41.62 -0.90 -30.00
N ASP A 463 41.84 0.01 -29.05
CA ASP A 463 40.81 0.39 -28.06
C ASP A 463 39.56 0.96 -28.74
N MET A 464 39.72 1.87 -29.71
CA MET A 464 38.60 2.39 -30.49
C MET A 464 37.86 1.28 -31.25
N ALA A 465 38.56 0.28 -31.80
CA ALA A 465 37.94 -0.83 -32.50
C ALA A 465 37.07 -1.70 -31.58
N GLU A 466 37.54 -1.98 -30.37
CA GLU A 466 36.77 -2.73 -29.34
C GLU A 466 35.51 -1.97 -28.93
N ARG A 467 35.63 -0.66 -28.75
CA ARG A 467 34.52 0.23 -28.42
C ARG A 467 33.50 0.33 -29.56
N PHE A 468 33.94 0.40 -30.81
CA PHE A 468 33.06 0.32 -31.99
C PHE A 468 32.29 -0.99 -32.05
N ASN A 469 32.94 -2.11 -31.71
CA ASN A 469 32.29 -3.41 -31.66
C ASN A 469 31.20 -3.43 -30.57
N PHE A 470 31.49 -2.90 -29.38
CA PHE A 470 30.50 -2.73 -28.31
C PHE A 470 29.29 -1.90 -28.76
N VAL A 471 29.53 -0.73 -29.35
CA VAL A 471 28.43 0.14 -29.85
C VAL A 471 27.62 -0.57 -30.93
N SER A 472 28.28 -1.23 -31.88
CA SER A 472 27.61 -1.90 -33.01
C SER A 472 26.73 -3.08 -32.58
N THR A 473 27.17 -3.82 -31.56
CA THR A 473 26.44 -4.99 -31.03
C THR A 473 25.34 -4.60 -30.05
N SER A 474 25.51 -3.50 -29.31
CA SER A 474 24.59 -3.12 -28.24
C SER A 474 23.51 -2.11 -28.68
N CYS A 475 23.72 -1.37 -29.77
CA CYS A 475 22.84 -0.25 -30.13
C CYS A 475 21.39 -0.66 -30.43
N HIS A 476 21.19 -1.77 -31.13
CA HIS A 476 19.86 -2.20 -31.52
C HIS A 476 19.03 -2.64 -30.29
N GLY A 477 19.62 -3.48 -29.43
CA GLY A 477 18.96 -3.92 -28.20
C GLY A 477 18.65 -2.77 -27.24
N HIS A 478 19.53 -1.76 -27.17
CA HIS A 478 19.28 -0.54 -26.39
C HIS A 478 18.05 0.22 -26.88
N LEU A 479 17.97 0.51 -28.19
CA LEU A 479 16.85 1.26 -28.75
C LEU A 479 15.52 0.52 -28.59
N ILE A 480 15.50 -0.80 -28.84
CA ILE A 480 14.30 -1.61 -28.64
C ILE A 480 13.83 -1.58 -27.18
N LYS A 481 14.77 -1.73 -26.23
CA LYS A 481 14.46 -1.66 -24.80
C LYS A 481 13.88 -0.30 -24.42
N MET A 482 14.45 0.78 -24.96
CA MET A 482 14.00 2.15 -24.74
C MET A 482 12.58 2.40 -25.26
N GLU A 483 12.27 1.95 -26.48
CA GLU A 483 10.92 2.02 -27.06
C GLU A 483 9.89 1.28 -26.20
N PHE A 484 10.21 0.06 -25.78
CA PHE A 484 9.35 -0.70 -24.87
C PHE A 484 9.15 0.03 -23.53
N TRP A 485 10.21 0.59 -22.94
CA TRP A 485 10.11 1.33 -21.68
C TRP A 485 9.26 2.59 -21.82
N GLU A 486 9.39 3.33 -22.93
CA GLU A 486 8.55 4.49 -23.20
C GLU A 486 7.07 4.10 -23.20
N MET A 487 6.71 3.08 -24.00
CA MET A 487 5.32 2.63 -24.13
C MET A 487 4.79 2.06 -22.81
N LYS A 488 5.64 1.37 -22.05
CA LYS A 488 5.29 0.84 -20.73
C LYS A 488 4.85 1.96 -19.79
N TYR A 489 5.65 3.02 -19.66
CA TYR A 489 5.30 4.13 -18.76
C TYR A 489 4.17 5.01 -19.33
N ARG A 490 4.03 5.08 -20.66
CA ARG A 490 2.87 5.74 -21.29
C ARG A 490 1.56 5.06 -20.91
N LEU A 491 1.51 3.72 -20.96
CA LEU A 491 0.33 2.97 -20.52
C LEU A 491 0.05 3.14 -19.03
N LEU A 492 1.09 3.05 -18.18
CA LEU A 492 0.93 3.26 -16.74
C LEU A 492 0.39 4.67 -16.40
N SER A 493 0.86 5.69 -17.12
CA SER A 493 0.33 7.05 -17.01
C SER A 493 -1.14 7.13 -17.40
N PHE A 494 -1.53 6.45 -18.48
CA PHE A 494 -2.91 6.41 -18.95
C PHE A 494 -3.83 5.73 -17.93
N LEU A 495 -3.42 4.59 -17.37
CA LEU A 495 -4.16 3.88 -16.32
C LEU A 495 -4.32 4.74 -15.07
N PHE A 496 -3.26 5.42 -14.64
CA PHE A 496 -3.34 6.36 -13.51
C PHE A 496 -4.32 7.51 -13.76
N LEU A 497 -4.31 8.08 -14.97
CA LEU A 497 -5.28 9.12 -15.36
C LEU A 497 -6.72 8.60 -15.30
N ALA A 498 -6.97 7.40 -15.83
CA ALA A 498 -8.27 6.74 -15.76
C ALA A 498 -8.75 6.54 -14.32
N GLU A 499 -7.90 6.02 -13.43
CA GLU A 499 -8.21 5.83 -12.01
C GLU A 499 -8.47 7.17 -11.28
N SER A 500 -7.66 8.18 -11.57
CA SER A 500 -7.81 9.52 -11.00
C SER A 500 -9.14 10.14 -11.41
N LYS A 501 -9.51 10.04 -12.69
CA LYS A 501 -10.79 10.52 -13.21
C LYS A 501 -11.97 9.76 -12.63
N LEU A 502 -11.88 8.43 -12.57
CA LEU A 502 -12.92 7.61 -11.97
C LEU A 502 -13.26 8.09 -10.56
N LYS A 503 -12.24 8.28 -9.70
CA LYS A 503 -12.40 8.80 -8.32
C LYS A 503 -13.15 10.13 -8.24
N THR A 504 -13.01 10.99 -9.25
CA THR A 504 -13.73 12.27 -9.30
C THR A 504 -15.20 12.14 -9.71
N TRP A 505 -15.58 11.04 -10.37
CA TRP A 505 -16.95 10.79 -10.80
C TRP A 505 -17.73 9.89 -9.84
N ILE A 506 -17.08 8.96 -9.15
CA ILE A 506 -17.71 8.05 -8.15
C ILE A 506 -17.82 8.68 -6.75
N ILE A 507 -18.19 9.96 -6.70
CA ILE A 507 -18.40 10.70 -5.46
C ILE A 507 -19.86 10.61 -5.00
N LYS A 508 -20.14 11.08 -3.78
CA LYS A 508 -21.53 11.39 -3.39
C LYS A 508 -22.03 12.60 -4.18
N TYR A 509 -23.26 12.51 -4.66
CA TYR A 509 -23.78 13.46 -5.64
C TYR A 509 -24.46 14.68 -5.01
N GLY A 510 -24.45 15.80 -5.73
CA GLY A 510 -25.13 17.02 -5.31
C GLY A 510 -26.58 17.08 -5.80
N ARG A 511 -27.11 18.30 -5.91
CA ARG A 511 -28.41 18.58 -6.55
C ARG A 511 -28.34 18.28 -8.06
N ARG A 512 -29.51 18.07 -8.68
CA ARG A 512 -29.69 17.77 -10.12
C ARG A 512 -28.69 18.48 -11.05
N ASP A 513 -28.65 19.82 -11.03
CA ASP A 513 -27.82 20.61 -11.95
C ASP A 513 -26.32 20.33 -11.78
N SER A 514 -25.87 20.01 -10.56
CA SER A 514 -24.47 19.63 -10.29
C SER A 514 -24.15 18.25 -10.85
N VAL A 515 -25.09 17.31 -10.79
CA VAL A 515 -24.96 15.97 -11.37
C VAL A 515 -24.97 16.04 -12.90
N GLU A 516 -25.81 16.90 -13.48
CA GLU A 516 -25.84 17.14 -14.93
C GLU A 516 -24.50 17.72 -15.44
N LEU A 517 -23.92 18.68 -14.72
CA LEU A 517 -22.58 19.18 -15.03
C LEU A 517 -21.50 18.09 -14.95
N LEU A 518 -21.60 17.20 -13.96
CA LEU A 518 -20.69 16.06 -13.82
C LEU A 518 -20.84 15.07 -14.99
N LEU A 519 -22.06 14.79 -15.44
CA LEU A 519 -22.34 13.97 -16.61
C LEU A 519 -21.79 14.61 -17.89
N GLN A 520 -21.95 15.91 -18.08
CA GLN A 520 -21.35 16.61 -19.22
C GLN A 520 -19.81 16.55 -19.20
N ASN A 521 -19.20 16.68 -18.02
CA ASN A 521 -17.76 16.51 -17.84
C ASN A 521 -17.30 15.10 -18.25
N TYR A 522 -18.03 14.08 -17.80
CA TYR A 522 -17.80 12.70 -18.17
C TYR A 522 -17.89 12.48 -19.68
N LEU A 523 -18.99 12.92 -20.32
CA LEU A 523 -19.21 12.74 -21.77
C LEU A 523 -18.13 13.45 -22.58
N THR A 524 -17.80 14.69 -22.20
CA THR A 524 -16.72 15.44 -22.85
C THR A 524 -15.40 14.68 -22.75
N PHE A 525 -15.07 14.14 -21.57
CA PHE A 525 -13.82 13.41 -21.38
C PHE A 525 -13.78 12.08 -22.15
N ILE A 526 -14.86 11.32 -22.14
CA ILE A 526 -14.90 9.98 -22.73
C ILE A 526 -15.10 10.03 -24.25
N GLU A 527 -16.07 10.80 -24.73
CA GLU A 527 -16.49 10.84 -26.12
C GLU A 527 -15.61 11.80 -26.95
N ASN A 528 -15.41 13.05 -26.49
CA ASN A 528 -14.66 14.03 -27.31
C ASN A 528 -13.16 13.72 -27.37
N TYR A 529 -12.55 13.20 -26.29
CA TYR A 529 -11.15 12.77 -26.33
C TYR A 529 -10.96 11.36 -26.85
N ARG A 530 -12.05 10.65 -27.19
CA ARG A 530 -12.03 9.24 -27.63
C ARG A 530 -11.19 8.37 -26.69
N PHE A 531 -11.52 8.46 -25.40
CA PHE A 531 -10.67 7.95 -24.32
C PHE A 531 -10.33 6.46 -24.47
N PHE A 532 -11.32 5.63 -24.81
CA PHE A 532 -11.10 4.19 -25.02
C PHE A 532 -10.24 3.90 -26.25
N ASP A 533 -10.40 4.65 -27.34
CA ASP A 533 -9.58 4.50 -28.55
C ASP A 533 -8.10 4.83 -28.25
N GLN A 534 -7.85 5.83 -27.40
CA GLN A 534 -6.48 6.17 -26.99
C GLN A 534 -5.80 5.02 -26.23
N TYR A 535 -6.54 4.33 -25.35
CA TYR A 535 -6.03 3.12 -24.72
C TYR A 535 -5.63 2.08 -25.76
N ASP A 536 -6.49 1.79 -26.73
CA ASP A 536 -6.23 0.75 -27.73
C ASP A 536 -5.01 1.08 -28.60
N ILE A 537 -4.81 2.36 -28.94
CA ILE A 537 -3.62 2.86 -29.64
C ILE A 537 -2.36 2.62 -28.81
N ILE A 538 -2.35 3.08 -27.54
CA ILE A 538 -1.18 2.96 -26.65
C ILE A 538 -0.87 1.49 -26.38
N PHE A 539 -1.89 0.68 -26.10
CA PHE A 539 -1.74 -0.74 -25.77
C PHE A 539 -1.25 -1.55 -26.98
N SER A 540 -1.73 -1.24 -28.19
CA SER A 540 -1.24 -1.87 -29.42
C SER A 540 0.24 -1.55 -29.67
N ALA A 541 0.65 -0.29 -29.50
CA ALA A 541 2.05 0.12 -29.62
C ALA A 541 2.94 -0.54 -28.55
N LEU A 542 2.45 -0.64 -27.31
CA LEU A 542 3.13 -1.39 -26.25
C LEU A 542 3.29 -2.86 -26.60
N LYS A 543 2.25 -3.52 -27.11
CA LYS A 543 2.31 -4.94 -27.46
C LYS A 543 3.33 -5.19 -28.57
N GLN A 544 3.35 -4.33 -29.58
CA GLN A 544 4.33 -4.40 -30.67
C GLN A 544 5.76 -4.22 -30.16
N SER A 545 6.03 -3.17 -29.38
CA SER A 545 7.36 -2.92 -28.81
C SER A 545 7.81 -4.02 -27.84
N ALA A 546 6.89 -4.56 -27.04
CA ALA A 546 7.13 -5.70 -26.15
C ALA A 546 7.50 -6.97 -26.93
N GLU A 547 6.81 -7.27 -28.04
CA GLU A 547 7.10 -8.44 -28.88
C GLU A 547 8.49 -8.35 -29.51
N VAL A 548 8.86 -7.16 -30.01
CA VAL A 548 10.20 -6.90 -30.55
C VAL A 548 11.26 -7.02 -29.45
N TYR A 549 11.02 -6.44 -28.27
CA TYR A 549 11.94 -6.51 -27.13
C TYR A 549 12.17 -7.94 -26.62
N VAL A 550 11.10 -8.73 -26.50
CA VAL A 550 11.23 -10.13 -26.07
C VAL A 550 12.01 -10.95 -27.09
N ARG A 551 11.81 -10.70 -28.38
CA ARG A 551 12.55 -11.37 -29.46
C ARG A 551 14.02 -10.93 -29.56
N SER A 552 14.37 -9.75 -29.07
CA SER A 552 15.74 -9.22 -29.15
C SER A 552 16.57 -9.61 -27.92
N ASP A 553 17.30 -10.74 -27.99
CA ASP A 553 18.30 -11.19 -27.00
C ASP A 553 17.90 -11.00 -25.51
N SER A 554 16.61 -11.03 -25.20
CA SER A 554 16.11 -10.79 -23.85
C SER A 554 16.29 -12.04 -23.00
N THR A 555 16.57 -11.85 -21.71
CA THR A 555 16.65 -12.99 -20.78
C THR A 555 15.27 -13.61 -20.57
N ILE A 556 15.19 -14.92 -20.26
CA ILE A 556 13.93 -15.60 -19.95
C ILE A 556 13.14 -14.85 -18.85
N ASP A 557 13.83 -14.37 -17.82
CA ASP A 557 13.26 -13.56 -16.74
C ASP A 557 12.64 -12.23 -17.24
N GLU A 558 13.24 -11.60 -18.25
CA GLU A 558 12.70 -10.37 -18.87
C GLU A 558 11.47 -10.69 -19.70
N ALA A 559 11.52 -11.74 -20.51
CA ALA A 559 10.38 -12.18 -21.30
C ALA A 559 9.17 -12.53 -20.41
N GLU A 560 9.39 -13.29 -19.33
CA GLU A 560 8.36 -13.58 -18.34
C GLU A 560 7.86 -12.31 -17.63
N GLY A 561 8.77 -11.40 -17.28
CA GLY A 561 8.42 -10.13 -16.66
C GLY A 561 7.55 -9.24 -17.55
N VAL A 562 7.84 -9.18 -18.85
CA VAL A 562 7.06 -8.46 -19.86
C VAL A 562 5.68 -9.10 -20.01
N SER A 563 5.62 -10.44 -20.15
CA SER A 563 4.36 -11.18 -20.27
C SER A 563 3.46 -10.98 -19.05
N ARG A 564 4.04 -11.06 -17.84
CA ARG A 564 3.34 -10.80 -16.59
C ARG A 564 2.77 -9.37 -16.55
N PHE A 565 3.59 -8.38 -16.89
CA PHE A 565 3.17 -6.97 -16.93
C PHE A 565 2.01 -6.74 -17.91
N LEU A 566 2.06 -7.30 -19.12
CA LEU A 566 0.99 -7.19 -20.10
C LEU A 566 -0.32 -7.81 -19.60
N ASN A 567 -0.24 -8.97 -18.95
CA ASN A 567 -1.42 -9.64 -18.39
C ASN A 567 -2.03 -8.83 -17.22
N GLU A 568 -1.20 -8.34 -16.30
CA GLU A 568 -1.63 -7.53 -15.16
C GLU A 568 -2.32 -6.23 -15.62
N THR A 569 -1.70 -5.50 -16.55
CA THR A 569 -2.26 -4.24 -17.08
C THR A 569 -3.53 -4.46 -17.90
N THR A 570 -3.62 -5.56 -18.65
CA THR A 570 -4.86 -5.94 -19.36
C THR A 570 -5.99 -6.24 -18.38
N ALA A 571 -5.71 -6.96 -17.29
CA ALA A 571 -6.70 -7.25 -16.25
C ALA A 571 -7.15 -5.98 -15.52
N GLN A 572 -6.19 -5.11 -15.16
CA GLN A 572 -6.46 -3.81 -14.54
C GLN A 572 -7.35 -2.94 -15.44
N TRP A 573 -7.02 -2.83 -16.73
CA TRP A 573 -7.85 -2.09 -17.67
C TRP A 573 -9.25 -2.67 -17.82
N LYS A 574 -9.39 -4.00 -17.89
CA LYS A 574 -10.72 -4.63 -18.00
C LYS A 574 -11.62 -4.23 -16.83
N HIS A 575 -11.10 -4.22 -15.61
CA HIS A 575 -11.85 -3.77 -14.43
C HIS A 575 -12.17 -2.27 -14.52
N LEU A 576 -11.14 -1.45 -14.71
CA LEU A 576 -11.27 0.00 -14.73
C LEU A 576 -12.20 0.50 -15.84
N ALA A 577 -12.14 -0.11 -17.01
CA ALA A 577 -12.99 0.20 -18.15
C ALA A 577 -14.45 -0.20 -17.94
N LEU A 578 -14.75 -1.17 -17.06
CA LEU A 578 -16.12 -1.48 -16.66
C LEU A 578 -16.65 -0.41 -15.70
N GLU A 579 -15.87 -0.03 -14.69
CA GLU A 579 -16.25 1.02 -13.73
C GLU A 579 -16.43 2.37 -14.42
N VAL A 580 -15.50 2.75 -15.31
CA VAL A 580 -15.64 3.99 -16.08
C VAL A 580 -16.89 3.98 -16.95
N ARG A 581 -17.30 2.83 -17.50
CA ARG A 581 -18.56 2.74 -18.28
C ARG A 581 -19.80 2.81 -17.40
N SER A 582 -19.76 2.28 -16.18
CA SER A 582 -20.93 2.29 -15.28
C SER A 582 -21.24 3.67 -14.72
N VAL A 583 -20.24 4.57 -14.63
CA VAL A 583 -20.43 5.97 -14.19
C VAL A 583 -21.56 6.66 -14.95
N ARG A 584 -21.62 6.52 -16.28
CA ARG A 584 -22.67 7.14 -17.10
C ARG A 584 -24.07 6.72 -16.62
N SER A 585 -24.29 5.41 -16.51
CA SER A 585 -25.57 4.86 -16.08
C SER A 585 -25.97 5.36 -14.70
N MET A 586 -25.02 5.42 -13.76
CA MET A 586 -25.26 5.91 -12.40
C MET A 586 -25.64 7.40 -12.40
N LEU A 587 -24.94 8.23 -13.16
CA LEU A 587 -25.25 9.67 -13.26
C LEU A 587 -26.62 9.91 -13.92
N GLU A 588 -26.93 9.20 -15.00
CA GLU A 588 -28.24 9.25 -15.67
C GLU A 588 -29.37 8.78 -14.73
N GLU A 589 -29.13 7.73 -13.93
CA GLU A 589 -30.09 7.22 -12.95
C GLU A 589 -30.35 8.22 -11.81
N VAL A 590 -29.32 8.92 -11.32
CA VAL A 590 -29.47 9.98 -10.31
C VAL A 590 -30.28 11.15 -10.85
N ILE A 591 -30.02 11.58 -12.10
CA ILE A 591 -30.79 12.64 -12.76
C ILE A 591 -32.26 12.23 -12.92
N SER A 592 -32.50 11.01 -13.39
CA SER A 592 -33.86 10.46 -13.54
C SER A 592 -34.62 10.42 -12.21
N ASN A 593 -33.97 10.02 -11.12
CA ASN A 593 -34.57 10.03 -9.79
C ASN A 593 -34.82 11.46 -9.28
N TRP A 594 -33.95 12.43 -9.59
CA TRP A 594 -34.22 13.85 -9.32
C TRP A 594 -35.45 14.37 -10.06
N ASP A 595 -35.60 14.03 -11.34
CA ASP A 595 -36.75 14.43 -12.16
C ASP A 595 -38.04 13.80 -11.61
N LYS A 596 -38.01 12.50 -11.29
CA LYS A 596 -39.14 11.77 -10.68
C LYS A 596 -39.51 12.34 -9.31
N TYR A 597 -38.54 12.55 -8.43
CA TYR A 597 -38.76 13.13 -7.11
C TYR A 597 -39.36 14.54 -7.20
N SER A 598 -38.77 15.41 -8.02
CA SER A 598 -39.22 16.80 -8.13
C SER A 598 -40.64 16.91 -8.70
N SER A 599 -40.93 16.12 -9.72
CA SER A 599 -42.28 16.07 -10.34
C SER A 599 -43.34 15.54 -9.37
N THR A 600 -43.05 14.42 -8.69
CA THR A 600 -43.99 13.80 -7.72
C THR A 600 -44.20 14.66 -6.49
N VAL A 601 -43.16 15.32 -5.97
CA VAL A 601 -43.29 16.29 -4.88
C VAL A 601 -44.21 17.43 -5.28
N ALA A 602 -44.00 18.02 -6.46
CA ALA A 602 -44.78 19.17 -6.91
C ALA A 602 -46.27 18.81 -7.10
N SER A 603 -46.55 17.67 -7.73
CA SER A 603 -47.94 17.21 -7.94
C SER A 603 -48.62 16.83 -6.62
N LEU A 604 -47.91 16.10 -5.74
CA LEU A 604 -48.46 15.64 -4.47
C LEU A 604 -48.70 16.79 -3.49
N GLN A 605 -47.83 17.80 -3.47
CA GLN A 605 -48.02 19.00 -2.65
C GLN A 605 -49.30 19.74 -3.05
N ALA A 606 -49.47 20.01 -4.35
CA ALA A 606 -50.66 20.69 -4.86
C ALA A 606 -51.93 19.90 -4.52
N TRP A 607 -51.91 18.58 -4.73
CA TRP A 607 -53.05 17.74 -4.40
C TRP A 607 -53.34 17.66 -2.91
N LEU A 608 -52.32 17.60 -2.05
CA LEU A 608 -52.49 17.59 -0.59
C LEU A 608 -53.17 18.86 -0.09
N GLU A 609 -52.80 20.02 -0.65
CA GLU A 609 -53.42 21.31 -0.31
C GLU A 609 -54.92 21.31 -0.65
N ASP A 610 -55.29 20.86 -1.86
CA ASP A 610 -56.69 20.73 -2.26
C ASP A 610 -57.44 19.71 -1.41
N ALA A 611 -56.83 18.56 -1.16
CA ALA A 611 -57.42 17.46 -0.40
C ALA A 611 -57.71 17.84 1.06
N GLU A 612 -56.81 18.60 1.69
CA GLU A 612 -56.98 19.13 3.04
C GLU A 612 -58.20 20.07 3.12
N LEU A 613 -58.43 20.91 2.10
CA LEU A 613 -59.62 21.77 2.00
C LEU A 613 -60.92 20.97 1.81
N MET A 614 -60.87 19.89 1.03
CA MET A 614 -62.03 19.04 0.76
C MET A 614 -62.55 18.31 2.00
N LEU A 615 -61.73 18.14 3.05
CA LEU A 615 -62.16 17.50 4.30
C LEU A 615 -63.33 18.22 5.00
N ASN A 616 -63.55 19.50 4.72
CA ASN A 616 -64.63 20.30 5.31
C ASN A 616 -65.90 20.37 4.44
N GLN A 617 -65.91 19.69 3.28
CA GLN A 617 -67.04 19.69 2.34
C GLN A 617 -68.06 18.58 2.65
N SER A 618 -69.17 18.57 1.91
CA SER A 618 -70.18 17.51 1.99
C SER A 618 -69.63 16.16 1.53
N GLU A 619 -70.26 15.07 2.00
CA GLU A 619 -69.82 13.71 1.70
C GLU A 619 -69.83 13.36 0.21
N THR A 620 -70.77 13.93 -0.54
CA THR A 620 -70.87 13.79 -2.00
C THR A 620 -69.64 14.35 -2.71
N VAL A 621 -69.24 15.57 -2.34
CA VAL A 621 -68.07 16.25 -2.93
C VAL A 621 -66.77 15.53 -2.58
N LYS A 622 -66.65 15.03 -1.35
CA LYS A 622 -65.49 14.21 -0.91
C LYS A 622 -65.36 12.94 -1.73
N ARG A 623 -66.45 12.20 -1.92
CA ARG A 623 -66.44 10.95 -2.68
C ARG A 623 -65.98 11.18 -4.13
N ASP A 624 -66.47 12.25 -4.76
CA ASP A 624 -66.11 12.57 -6.13
C ASP A 624 -64.62 12.98 -6.25
N PHE A 625 -64.11 13.79 -5.32
CA PHE A 625 -62.70 14.20 -5.31
C PHE A 625 -61.74 13.04 -5.02
N PHE A 626 -62.03 12.21 -4.01
CA PHE A 626 -61.17 11.09 -3.61
C PHE A 626 -61.34 9.82 -4.46
N ARG A 627 -62.14 9.85 -5.52
CA ARG A 627 -62.35 8.70 -6.41
C ARG A 627 -61.04 8.15 -6.99
N ASN A 628 -60.09 9.04 -7.28
CA ASN A 628 -58.77 8.67 -7.83
C ASN A 628 -57.68 8.54 -6.76
N LEU A 629 -58.03 8.26 -5.49
CA LEU A 629 -57.06 8.16 -4.40
C LEU A 629 -55.96 7.10 -4.65
N SER A 630 -56.26 6.03 -5.39
CA SER A 630 -55.28 4.99 -5.76
C SER A 630 -54.10 5.53 -6.57
N HIS A 631 -54.34 6.47 -7.49
CA HIS A 631 -53.29 7.15 -8.25
C HIS A 631 -52.35 7.92 -7.33
N TRP A 632 -52.90 8.64 -6.34
CA TRP A 632 -52.12 9.43 -5.39
C TRP A 632 -51.35 8.58 -4.39
N ILE A 633 -51.87 7.40 -4.01
CA ILE A 633 -51.12 6.40 -3.26
C ILE A 633 -49.86 5.99 -4.05
N GLN A 634 -50.01 5.74 -5.35
CA GLN A 634 -48.87 5.38 -6.21
C GLN A 634 -47.87 6.54 -6.33
N GLN A 635 -48.33 7.77 -6.54
CA GLN A 635 -47.45 8.96 -6.59
C GLN A 635 -46.67 9.17 -5.27
N HIS A 636 -47.32 8.93 -4.12
CA HIS A 636 -46.68 8.97 -2.82
C HIS A 636 -45.59 7.90 -2.65
N MET A 637 -45.84 6.67 -3.12
CA MET A 637 -44.83 5.60 -3.14
C MET A 637 -43.64 5.99 -4.04
N ASP A 638 -43.93 6.42 -5.26
CA ASP A 638 -42.93 6.84 -6.26
C ASP A 638 -42.02 7.98 -5.76
N MET A 639 -42.59 8.95 -5.04
CA MET A 639 -41.84 10.02 -4.39
C MET A 639 -40.89 9.48 -3.32
N ASN A 640 -41.35 8.54 -2.49
CA ASN A 640 -40.53 7.97 -1.42
C ASN A 640 -39.40 7.11 -1.97
N ASP A 641 -39.66 6.28 -2.97
CA ASP A 641 -38.65 5.43 -3.60
C ASP A 641 -37.53 6.29 -4.23
N ALA A 642 -37.91 7.29 -5.02
CA ALA A 642 -36.95 8.22 -5.63
C ALA A 642 -36.19 9.02 -4.56
N GLY A 643 -36.89 9.52 -3.54
CA GLY A 643 -36.28 10.28 -2.45
C GLY A 643 -35.29 9.46 -1.61
N ASN A 644 -35.61 8.20 -1.32
CA ASN A 644 -34.71 7.29 -0.59
C ASN A 644 -33.46 6.95 -1.41
N PHE A 645 -33.62 6.67 -2.70
CA PHE A 645 -32.48 6.48 -3.60
C PHE A 645 -31.55 7.70 -3.61
N LEU A 646 -32.12 8.90 -3.72
CA LEU A 646 -31.34 10.14 -3.69
C LEU A 646 -30.64 10.36 -2.35
N ILE A 647 -31.29 10.03 -1.23
CA ILE A 647 -30.69 10.08 0.12
C ILE A 647 -29.49 9.14 0.24
N GLU A 648 -29.52 7.98 -0.40
CA GLU A 648 -28.40 7.03 -0.34
C GLU A 648 -27.24 7.44 -1.24
N THR A 649 -27.52 8.09 -2.36
CA THR A 649 -26.54 8.40 -3.41
C THR A 649 -25.96 9.81 -3.32
N CYS A 650 -26.67 10.76 -2.71
CA CYS A 650 -26.25 12.15 -2.59
C CYS A 650 -25.37 12.43 -1.36
N ASP A 651 -24.76 13.61 -1.32
CA ASP A 651 -23.98 14.09 -0.20
C ASP A 651 -24.84 14.34 1.06
N GLU A 652 -24.18 14.54 2.20
CA GLU A 652 -24.86 14.67 3.49
C GLU A 652 -25.80 15.88 3.56
N THR A 653 -25.46 16.97 2.88
CA THR A 653 -26.25 18.21 2.92
C THR A 653 -27.56 18.01 2.17
N VAL A 654 -27.48 17.50 0.95
CA VAL A 654 -28.62 17.18 0.10
C VAL A 654 -29.48 16.09 0.75
N SER A 655 -28.85 15.05 1.29
CA SER A 655 -29.53 13.94 1.96
C SER A 655 -30.33 14.41 3.18
N ARG A 656 -29.77 15.35 3.96
CA ARG A 656 -30.49 15.92 5.11
C ARG A 656 -31.72 16.71 4.67
N ASP A 657 -31.58 17.54 3.64
CA ASP A 657 -32.68 18.34 3.11
C ASP A 657 -33.82 17.45 2.57
N LEU A 658 -33.47 16.41 1.81
CA LEU A 658 -34.41 15.42 1.30
C LEU A 658 -35.14 14.68 2.43
N LYS A 659 -34.42 14.26 3.48
CA LYS A 659 -35.01 13.63 4.67
C LYS A 659 -36.01 14.55 5.35
N GLN A 660 -35.68 15.84 5.50
CA GLN A 660 -36.57 16.81 6.12
C GLN A 660 -37.83 17.02 5.28
N GLN A 661 -37.69 17.17 3.97
CA GLN A 661 -38.83 17.35 3.07
C GLN A 661 -39.74 16.12 3.03
N LEU A 662 -39.17 14.92 2.94
CA LEU A 662 -39.93 13.67 3.03
C LEU A 662 -40.63 13.51 4.37
N LEU A 663 -39.98 13.87 5.49
CA LEU A 663 -40.60 13.81 6.81
C LEU A 663 -41.88 14.67 6.87
N LEU A 664 -41.81 15.90 6.35
CA LEU A 664 -42.95 16.82 6.33
C LEU A 664 -44.08 16.31 5.43
N LEU A 665 -43.76 15.90 4.20
CA LEU A 665 -44.76 15.41 3.24
C LEU A 665 -45.40 14.10 3.68
N ASN A 666 -44.60 13.16 4.20
CA ASN A 666 -45.11 11.90 4.74
C ASN A 666 -45.96 12.11 5.99
N GLY A 667 -45.63 13.12 6.81
CA GLY A 667 -46.45 13.55 7.94
C GLY A 667 -47.85 14.01 7.49
N ARG A 668 -47.90 15.00 6.59
CA ARG A 668 -49.16 15.51 6.01
C ARG A 668 -49.98 14.42 5.35
N TRP A 669 -49.34 13.60 4.50
CA TRP A 669 -49.98 12.47 3.83
C TRP A 669 -50.61 11.51 4.84
N ARG A 670 -49.89 11.13 5.90
CA ARG A 670 -50.39 10.20 6.91
C ARG A 670 -51.61 10.74 7.64
N GLU A 671 -51.58 12.02 8.04
CA GLU A 671 -52.69 12.67 8.73
C GLU A 671 -53.96 12.75 7.87
N LEU A 672 -53.80 13.09 6.59
CA LEU A 672 -54.89 13.08 5.61
C LEU A 672 -55.39 11.66 5.34
N PHE A 673 -54.48 10.73 5.04
CA PHE A 673 -54.80 9.37 4.58
C PHE A 673 -55.65 8.60 5.60
N VAL A 674 -55.38 8.76 6.91
CA VAL A 674 -56.20 8.14 7.97
C VAL A 674 -57.68 8.52 7.84
N LYS A 675 -57.98 9.75 7.40
CA LYS A 675 -59.34 10.29 7.25
C LYS A 675 -60.01 9.91 5.94
N VAL A 676 -59.25 9.56 4.89
CA VAL A 676 -59.77 9.38 3.52
C VAL A 676 -59.56 7.97 2.94
N LYS A 677 -58.84 7.09 3.63
CA LYS A 677 -58.47 5.74 3.15
C LYS A 677 -59.66 4.86 2.74
N HIS A 678 -60.86 5.10 3.26
CA HIS A 678 -62.05 4.33 2.87
C HIS A 678 -62.50 4.65 1.44
N TYR A 679 -62.20 5.83 0.91
CA TYR A 679 -62.51 6.17 -0.48
C TYR A 679 -61.64 5.41 -1.49
N ALA A 680 -60.50 4.85 -1.07
CA ALA A 680 -59.66 4.01 -1.92
C ALA A 680 -60.37 2.72 -2.39
N ARG A 681 -61.50 2.36 -1.76
CA ARG A 681 -62.35 1.22 -2.11
C ARG A 681 -63.78 1.64 -2.50
N ALA A 682 -64.02 2.92 -2.79
CA ALA A 682 -65.36 3.44 -3.03
C ALA A 682 -66.07 2.71 -4.17
N ASP A 683 -65.37 2.40 -5.26
CA ASP A 683 -65.93 1.68 -6.41
C ASP A 683 -66.32 0.23 -6.06
N GLU A 684 -65.60 -0.45 -5.16
CA GLU A 684 -65.96 -1.80 -4.69
C GLU A 684 -67.19 -1.78 -3.78
N VAL A 685 -67.29 -0.76 -2.91
CA VAL A 685 -68.44 -0.60 -2.00
C VAL A 685 -69.70 -0.23 -2.77
N ASP A 686 -69.61 0.65 -3.76
CA ASP A 686 -70.74 1.02 -4.59
C ASP A 686 -71.18 -0.16 -5.48
N LYS A 687 -70.25 -0.95 -5.99
CA LYS A 687 -70.56 -2.21 -6.69
C LYS A 687 -71.26 -3.22 -5.80
N LEU A 688 -70.76 -3.45 -4.58
CA LEU A 688 -71.40 -4.37 -3.62
C LEU A 688 -72.80 -3.91 -3.21
N ARG A 689 -73.01 -2.60 -3.08
CA ARG A 689 -74.34 -2.03 -2.81
C ARG A 689 -75.30 -2.23 -3.98
N GLN A 690 -74.81 -2.08 -5.20
CA GLN A 690 -75.59 -2.33 -6.41
C GLN A 690 -75.95 -3.82 -6.51
N ASP A 691 -74.98 -4.72 -6.35
CA ASP A 691 -75.19 -6.18 -6.36
C ASP A 691 -76.20 -6.61 -5.28
N TYR A 692 -76.14 -6.01 -4.08
CA TYR A 692 -77.12 -6.26 -3.01
C TYR A 692 -78.52 -5.79 -3.39
N HIS A 693 -78.65 -4.60 -3.99
CA HIS A 693 -79.93 -4.05 -4.41
C HIS A 693 -80.56 -4.88 -5.54
N ASP A 694 -79.75 -5.30 -6.51
CA ASP A 694 -80.15 -6.18 -7.60
C ASP A 694 -80.55 -7.57 -7.08
N GLY A 695 -79.82 -8.09 -6.07
CA GLY A 695 -80.17 -9.33 -5.37
C GLY A 695 -81.52 -9.25 -4.64
N ILE A 696 -81.77 -8.15 -3.91
CA ILE A 696 -83.08 -7.90 -3.27
C ILE A 696 -84.20 -7.84 -4.30
N ASN A 697 -83.99 -7.10 -5.40
CA ASN A 697 -85.00 -6.97 -6.45
C ASN A 697 -85.31 -8.33 -7.10
N THR A 698 -84.29 -9.16 -7.32
CA THR A 698 -84.44 -10.53 -7.84
C THR A 698 -85.24 -11.41 -6.88
N LEU A 699 -84.92 -11.39 -5.59
CA LEU A 699 -85.66 -12.14 -4.57
C LEU A 699 -87.11 -11.70 -4.47
N LYS A 700 -87.37 -10.40 -4.56
CA LYS A 700 -88.71 -9.84 -4.54
C LYS A 700 -89.53 -10.32 -5.74
N MET A 701 -88.96 -10.26 -6.96
CA MET A 701 -89.61 -10.80 -8.15
C MET A 701 -89.90 -12.30 -8.04
N PHE A 702 -88.97 -13.08 -7.47
CA PHE A 702 -89.18 -14.51 -7.24
C PHE A 702 -90.33 -14.77 -6.25
N MET A 703 -90.37 -14.03 -5.14
CA MET A 703 -91.45 -14.11 -4.16
C MET A 703 -92.80 -13.74 -4.77
N ASP A 704 -92.88 -12.63 -5.50
CA ASP A 704 -94.11 -12.17 -6.15
C ASP A 704 -94.61 -13.21 -7.18
N ALA A 705 -93.72 -13.79 -8.00
CA ALA A 705 -94.07 -14.82 -8.96
C ALA A 705 -94.48 -16.16 -8.30
N THR A 706 -93.85 -16.50 -7.16
CA THR A 706 -94.21 -17.67 -6.37
C THR A 706 -95.58 -17.51 -5.73
N ASP A 707 -95.85 -16.34 -5.15
CA ASP A 707 -97.14 -16.01 -4.56
C ASP A 707 -98.26 -16.04 -5.61
N GLU A 708 -98.04 -15.46 -6.79
CA GLU A 708 -98.97 -15.52 -7.91
C GLU A 708 -99.27 -16.97 -8.32
N LYS A 709 -98.24 -17.82 -8.48
CA LYS A 709 -98.43 -19.24 -8.82
C LYS A 709 -99.14 -20.03 -7.72
N MET A 710 -98.81 -19.81 -6.45
CA MET A 710 -99.39 -20.53 -5.30
C MET A 710 -100.83 -20.12 -5.01
N THR A 711 -101.19 -18.87 -5.30
CA THR A 711 -102.55 -18.33 -5.05
C THR A 711 -103.46 -18.41 -6.28
N ALA A 712 -102.91 -18.76 -7.45
CA ALA A 712 -103.70 -18.92 -8.67
C ALA A 712 -104.74 -20.05 -8.53
N PRO A 713 -106.01 -19.80 -8.90
CA PRO A 713 -107.05 -20.82 -8.83
C PRO A 713 -106.84 -21.91 -9.89
N ILE A 714 -106.79 -23.17 -9.46
CA ILE A 714 -106.58 -24.32 -10.35
C ILE A 714 -107.93 -24.97 -10.65
N GLN A 715 -108.23 -25.16 -11.94
CA GLN A 715 -109.35 -26.02 -12.35
C GLN A 715 -109.00 -27.49 -12.09
N VAL A 716 -109.83 -28.18 -11.30
CA VAL A 716 -109.59 -29.57 -10.85
C VAL A 716 -109.73 -30.57 -12.00
N SER A 717 -108.61 -30.83 -12.68
CA SER A 717 -108.43 -31.93 -13.63
C SER A 717 -107.07 -32.59 -13.35
N PHE A 718 -106.93 -33.88 -13.66
CA PHE A 718 -105.68 -34.62 -13.40
C PHE A 718 -104.47 -33.95 -14.08
N LEU A 719 -104.64 -33.45 -15.32
CA LEU A 719 -103.58 -32.75 -16.06
C LEU A 719 -103.19 -31.43 -15.40
N ASN A 720 -104.16 -30.64 -14.94
CA ASN A 720 -103.89 -29.33 -14.33
C ASN A 720 -103.28 -29.46 -12.93
N VAL A 721 -103.74 -30.43 -12.13
CA VAL A 721 -103.15 -30.70 -10.82
C VAL A 721 -101.73 -31.23 -10.97
N ARG A 722 -101.48 -32.14 -11.94
CA ARG A 722 -100.12 -32.62 -12.22
C ARG A 722 -99.18 -31.50 -12.68
N ALA A 723 -99.63 -30.62 -13.57
CA ALA A 723 -98.85 -29.46 -14.02
C ALA A 723 -98.55 -28.49 -12.87
N PHE A 724 -99.54 -28.17 -12.03
CA PHE A 724 -99.34 -27.36 -10.83
C PHE A 724 -98.34 -28.01 -9.85
N THR A 725 -98.41 -29.32 -9.66
CA THR A 725 -97.49 -30.03 -8.76
C THR A 725 -96.04 -29.95 -9.28
N GLN A 726 -95.85 -30.07 -10.60
CA GLN A 726 -94.54 -29.87 -11.24
C GLN A 726 -94.06 -28.42 -11.14
N ASP A 727 -94.95 -27.45 -11.30
CA ASP A 727 -94.62 -26.02 -11.13
C ASP A 727 -94.20 -25.71 -9.69
N VAL A 728 -94.83 -26.34 -8.69
CA VAL A 728 -94.47 -26.21 -7.27
C VAL A 728 -93.16 -26.94 -6.95
N GLU A 729 -92.90 -28.11 -7.55
CA GLU A 729 -91.62 -28.84 -7.42
C GLU A 729 -90.41 -28.05 -7.97
N VAL A 730 -90.63 -27.14 -8.92
CA VAL A 730 -89.57 -26.25 -9.45
C VAL A 730 -89.30 -25.04 -8.52
N ILE A 731 -90.25 -24.71 -7.64
CA ILE A 731 -90.14 -23.61 -6.66
C ILE A 731 -89.51 -24.08 -5.34
N ALA A 732 -89.73 -25.36 -4.98
CA ALA A 732 -89.18 -26.02 -3.78
C ALA A 732 -87.74 -26.50 -3.99
#